data_AF-A0A7I7K4J2-F1
#
_entry.id   AF-A0A7I7K4J2-F1
#
_cell.length_a   1.000
_cell.length_b   1.000
_cell.length_c   1.000
_cell.angle_alpha   90.00
_cell.angle_beta   90.00
_cell.angle_gamma   90.00
#
_symmetry.space_group_name_H-M   'P 1'
#
loop_
_entity.id
_entity.type
_entity.pdbx_description
1 polymer ?
#
loop_
_entity_poly.entity_id
_entity_poly.type
_entity_poly.pdbx_seq_one_letter_code
_entity_poly.pdbx_strand_id
1 'polypeptide(L)'
;MSVAREDVSGQPRRVFRDRREAGRVLAGLLGGYRGREGLVVLGLARGGIPVAWEVAAALGAPLDAFIVRKLGAPGHDEFAMGALASGGRVVVNDDVVRALRVTPAQLRDVAEREGRELVRREAAYRDGRPPLELAGRTVILVDDGLATGSSMFAAVQALREMDPAEIVVAVPAAPESTCREFAGLVDDVVCASMPTPFMAVGASFWDFTQVSDDEVRELLATPTVGMPTARIRLAETPAEVITRSCVDAPAGVPPREALDELIGDARIVLIGESSHGTHEFYEARAEITKWLIEDKGFCAVAAEADWPDAYRVNRYVRGQGGDGSADEALSGFERFPAWMWRNTVVRDFVGWLRAGNAQRRTQGLRETGFYGLDLYSLHRSMREVIDYLDNVDPVAARRARERYACFDHTSADDGQAYGFAAAFGAGASCERQAVEQLVELHRNGLEYLRRDGVLAEDELFYAQQNAQTVRDAEMYYRAMFGTRVNSWNLRDQHMAQTLEALLAHLDRSGEPARIVVWAHNSHVGDARATEVGVDGQLTLGQLVREKFGGRSRLIGFTTYSGTVTAASDWGGIAERKVVRPALNGSVEELFHEVERPEFLVAAAISRAAAEPLDTVRLARAIGVIYRPETERQSHYYHVRPGDQYDALIHIDKTTALEPLEPTSVWVAGETPETYPTGL
;
A
#
# COMPACT_ATOMS: atom_id res chain seq x y z
N MET A 1 11.88 -41.71 -3.52
CA MET A 1 11.32 -41.57 -4.89
C MET A 1 9.83 -41.36 -4.77
N SER A 2 9.41 -40.10 -4.74
CA SER A 2 8.05 -39.64 -5.06
C SER A 2 8.21 -38.17 -5.41
N VAL A 3 7.77 -37.83 -6.60
CA VAL A 3 8.15 -36.64 -7.38
C VAL A 3 7.67 -35.37 -6.69
N ALA A 4 8.61 -34.45 -6.45
CA ALA A 4 8.34 -33.07 -6.07
C ALA A 4 7.48 -32.43 -7.17
N ARG A 5 6.36 -31.81 -6.79
CA ARG A 5 5.64 -30.91 -7.70
C ARG A 5 6.53 -29.71 -7.92
N GLU A 6 7.01 -29.58 -9.16
CA GLU A 6 7.74 -28.41 -9.63
C GLU A 6 6.91 -27.14 -9.37
N ASP A 7 7.64 -26.19 -8.80
CA ASP A 7 7.31 -24.80 -8.59
C ASP A 7 6.92 -24.13 -9.91
N VAL A 8 5.68 -23.67 -10.04
CA VAL A 8 5.25 -22.79 -11.14
C VAL A 8 5.40 -21.34 -10.65
N SER A 9 6.66 -20.92 -10.52
CA SER A 9 7.05 -19.52 -10.37
C SER A 9 7.01 -18.84 -11.75
N GLY A 10 6.30 -17.71 -11.85
CA GLY A 10 6.37 -16.82 -13.02
C GLY A 10 5.06 -16.45 -13.73
N GLN A 11 3.87 -16.75 -13.20
CA GLN A 11 2.64 -16.16 -13.76
C GLN A 11 2.32 -14.80 -13.10
N PRO A 12 2.19 -13.70 -13.87
CA PRO A 12 1.73 -12.42 -13.31
C PRO A 12 0.34 -12.60 -12.70
N ARG A 13 0.19 -12.19 -11.43
CA ARG A 13 -1.10 -12.19 -10.73
C ARG A 13 -1.93 -11.02 -11.22
N ARG A 14 -3.17 -11.32 -11.59
CA ARG A 14 -3.98 -10.50 -12.50
C ARG A 14 -4.70 -9.37 -11.72
N VAL A 15 -4.96 -8.27 -12.42
CA VAL A 15 -5.71 -7.05 -12.04
C VAL A 15 -7.19 -7.28 -11.72
N PHE A 16 -7.82 -7.70 -12.81
CA PHE A 16 -9.23 -7.67 -13.08
C PHE A 16 -9.67 -9.09 -13.45
N ARG A 17 -10.89 -9.44 -13.09
CA ARG A 17 -11.50 -10.71 -13.45
C ARG A 17 -11.63 -10.85 -14.96
N ASP A 18 -12.16 -9.82 -15.62
CA ASP A 18 -12.41 -9.76 -17.06
C ASP A 18 -12.45 -8.30 -17.54
N ARG A 19 -12.64 -8.09 -18.86
CA ARG A 19 -12.76 -6.74 -19.46
C ARG A 19 -13.96 -5.94 -18.94
N ARG A 20 -15.03 -6.60 -18.50
CA ARG A 20 -16.23 -5.90 -18.00
C ARG A 20 -15.98 -5.34 -16.61
N GLU A 21 -15.35 -6.11 -15.73
CA GLU A 21 -14.94 -5.62 -14.42
C GLU A 21 -13.98 -4.43 -14.54
N ALA A 22 -12.98 -4.54 -15.40
CA ALA A 22 -12.07 -3.44 -15.70
C ALA A 22 -12.81 -2.20 -16.23
N GLY A 23 -13.79 -2.37 -17.12
CA GLY A 23 -14.62 -1.28 -17.63
C GLY A 23 -15.45 -0.59 -16.54
N ARG A 24 -15.96 -1.33 -15.56
CA ARG A 24 -16.70 -0.76 -14.41
C ARG A 24 -15.80 0.03 -13.47
N VAL A 25 -14.60 -0.48 -13.19
CA VAL A 25 -13.60 0.25 -12.40
C VAL A 25 -13.24 1.55 -13.11
N LEU A 26 -12.93 1.47 -14.41
CA LEU A 26 -12.58 2.63 -15.23
C LEU A 26 -13.73 3.64 -15.32
N ALA A 27 -14.98 3.17 -15.40
CA ALA A 27 -16.17 4.01 -15.38
C ALA A 27 -16.33 4.81 -14.08
N GLY A 28 -15.97 4.21 -12.93
CA GLY A 28 -15.93 4.90 -11.64
C GLY A 28 -14.95 6.06 -11.63
N LEU A 29 -13.73 5.83 -12.15
CA LEU A 29 -12.69 6.86 -12.25
C LEU A 29 -13.10 8.01 -13.21
N LEU A 30 -13.92 7.72 -14.21
CA LEU A 30 -14.42 8.69 -15.18
C LEU A 30 -15.73 9.38 -14.74
N GLY A 31 -16.19 9.19 -13.50
CA GLY A 31 -17.48 9.70 -13.01
C GLY A 31 -17.70 11.20 -13.23
N GLY A 32 -16.63 12.01 -13.20
CA GLY A 32 -16.67 13.46 -13.44
C GLY A 32 -17.08 13.89 -14.87
N TYR A 33 -17.15 12.94 -15.82
CA TYR A 33 -17.63 13.18 -17.19
C TYR A 33 -19.13 12.91 -17.35
N ARG A 34 -19.79 12.29 -16.37
CA ARG A 34 -21.20 11.91 -16.47
C ARG A 34 -22.08 13.12 -16.76
N GLY A 35 -22.97 12.98 -17.76
CA GLY A 35 -23.95 14.02 -18.11
C GLY A 35 -23.38 15.24 -18.83
N ARG A 36 -22.09 15.27 -19.20
CA ARG A 36 -21.53 16.33 -20.03
C ARG A 36 -22.16 16.33 -21.42
N GLU A 37 -22.64 17.50 -21.87
CA GLU A 37 -23.13 17.66 -23.24
C GLU A 37 -22.00 17.42 -24.24
N GLY A 38 -22.29 16.65 -25.29
CA GLY A 38 -21.30 16.37 -26.32
C GLY A 38 -20.23 15.35 -25.98
N LEU A 39 -20.38 14.58 -24.90
CA LEU A 39 -19.52 13.44 -24.60
C LEU A 39 -19.78 12.28 -25.56
N VAL A 40 -18.71 11.66 -26.08
CA VAL A 40 -18.72 10.42 -26.87
C VAL A 40 -17.64 9.47 -26.35
N VAL A 41 -17.97 8.19 -26.20
CA VAL A 41 -17.02 7.14 -25.82
C VAL A 41 -16.68 6.29 -27.04
N LEU A 42 -15.39 6.17 -27.33
CA LEU A 42 -14.87 5.39 -28.43
C LEU A 42 -14.04 4.22 -27.92
N GLY A 43 -14.42 3.00 -28.28
CA GLY A 43 -13.61 1.82 -27.97
C GLY A 43 -12.67 1.47 -29.13
N LEU A 44 -11.37 1.30 -28.84
CA LEU A 44 -10.40 0.79 -29.79
C LEU A 44 -10.71 -0.68 -30.10
N ALA A 45 -11.08 -0.95 -31.35
CA ALA A 45 -11.47 -2.29 -31.74
C ALA A 45 -10.27 -3.25 -31.78
N ARG A 46 -10.35 -4.46 -31.23
CA ARG A 46 -11.55 -5.12 -30.68
C ARG A 46 -11.60 -5.14 -29.16
N GLY A 47 -10.44 -5.26 -28.52
CA GLY A 47 -10.30 -5.48 -27.08
C GLY A 47 -10.90 -4.35 -26.23
N GLY A 48 -10.81 -3.10 -26.69
CA GLY A 48 -11.37 -1.95 -25.99
C GLY A 48 -12.89 -1.87 -25.96
N ILE A 49 -13.62 -2.57 -26.84
CA ILE A 49 -15.08 -2.40 -26.97
C ILE A 49 -15.86 -2.85 -25.71
N PRO A 50 -15.61 -4.05 -25.12
CA PRO A 50 -16.24 -4.43 -23.86
C PRO A 50 -15.98 -3.46 -22.70
N VAL A 51 -14.77 -2.90 -22.63
CA VAL A 51 -14.40 -1.91 -21.61
C VAL A 51 -15.15 -0.59 -21.86
N ALA A 52 -15.09 -0.11 -23.10
CA ALA A 52 -15.75 1.12 -23.54
C ALA A 52 -17.27 1.08 -23.35
N TRP A 53 -17.89 -0.08 -23.53
CA TRP A 53 -19.33 -0.24 -23.32
C TRP A 53 -19.73 0.00 -21.87
N GLU A 54 -19.01 -0.59 -20.90
CA GLU A 54 -19.31 -0.37 -19.47
C GLU A 54 -19.09 1.10 -19.09
N VAL A 55 -18.05 1.76 -19.63
CA VAL A 55 -17.81 3.20 -19.47
C VAL A 55 -18.95 4.04 -20.06
N ALA A 56 -19.32 3.80 -21.32
CA ALA A 56 -20.37 4.55 -22.01
C ALA A 56 -21.74 4.40 -21.32
N ALA A 57 -22.09 3.18 -20.92
CA ALA A 57 -23.33 2.90 -20.20
C ALA A 57 -23.37 3.63 -18.84
N ALA A 58 -22.26 3.64 -18.09
CA ALA A 58 -22.20 4.30 -16.80
C ALA A 58 -22.22 5.84 -16.88
N LEU A 59 -21.68 6.42 -17.96
CA LEU A 59 -21.67 7.87 -18.19
C LEU A 59 -22.93 8.37 -18.92
N GLY A 60 -23.75 7.46 -19.46
CA GLY A 60 -24.92 7.79 -20.27
C GLY A 60 -24.55 8.38 -21.64
N ALA A 61 -23.39 8.00 -22.19
CA ALA A 61 -22.82 8.56 -23.40
C ALA A 61 -22.96 7.60 -24.61
N PRO A 62 -23.03 8.12 -25.85
CA PRO A 62 -22.97 7.29 -27.06
C PRO A 62 -21.66 6.50 -27.12
N LEU A 63 -21.77 5.21 -27.43
CA LEU A 63 -20.64 4.32 -27.73
C LEU A 63 -20.48 4.15 -29.24
N ASP A 64 -19.24 4.19 -29.72
CA ASP A 64 -18.91 3.65 -31.03
C ASP A 64 -17.52 3.00 -31.08
N ALA A 65 -17.25 2.27 -32.17
CA ALA A 65 -15.94 1.68 -32.41
C ALA A 65 -15.01 2.65 -33.15
N PHE A 66 -13.77 2.73 -32.70
CA PHE A 66 -12.69 3.40 -33.43
C PHE A 66 -11.69 2.35 -33.92
N ILE A 67 -11.54 2.27 -35.24
CA ILE A 67 -10.67 1.27 -35.89
C ILE A 67 -9.41 1.97 -36.36
N VAL A 68 -8.27 1.42 -35.95
CA VAL A 68 -6.94 1.87 -36.36
C VAL A 68 -6.13 0.68 -36.87
N ARG A 69 -5.39 0.91 -37.95
CA ARG A 69 -4.44 -0.03 -38.54
C ARG A 69 -3.07 0.63 -38.55
N LYS A 70 -2.04 -0.09 -38.10
CA LYS A 70 -0.66 0.38 -38.21
C LYS A 70 -0.18 0.19 -39.65
N LEU A 71 0.54 1.18 -40.17
CA LEU A 71 1.28 1.04 -41.43
C LEU A 71 2.68 0.57 -41.08
N GLY A 72 2.92 -0.73 -41.19
CA GLY A 72 4.24 -1.34 -40.96
C GLY A 72 5.22 -0.97 -42.07
N ALA A 73 6.49 -0.78 -41.73
CA ALA A 73 7.54 -0.51 -42.70
C ALA A 73 7.72 -1.70 -43.66
N PRO A 74 7.97 -1.48 -44.96
CA PRO A 74 8.17 -2.57 -45.92
C PRO A 74 9.25 -3.57 -45.46
N GLY A 75 8.89 -4.84 -45.29
CA GLY A 75 9.79 -5.90 -44.82
C GLY A 75 9.91 -6.02 -43.30
N HIS A 76 9.29 -5.11 -42.53
CA HIS A 76 9.28 -5.08 -41.07
C HIS A 76 7.90 -4.65 -40.55
N ASP A 77 6.92 -5.54 -40.68
CA ASP A 77 5.51 -5.24 -40.38
C ASP A 77 5.27 -4.78 -38.92
N GLU A 78 6.12 -5.21 -37.98
CA GLU A 78 6.07 -4.81 -36.56
C GLU A 78 6.58 -3.38 -36.30
N PHE A 79 7.32 -2.78 -37.24
CA PHE A 79 7.89 -1.44 -37.10
C PHE A 79 7.00 -0.41 -37.80
N ALA A 80 6.17 0.31 -37.05
CA ALA A 80 5.20 1.23 -37.62
C ALA A 80 5.84 2.52 -38.17
N MET A 81 5.65 2.79 -39.46
CA MET A 81 5.99 4.06 -40.12
C MET A 81 4.83 5.06 -40.14
N GLY A 82 3.63 4.61 -39.80
CA GLY A 82 2.43 5.43 -39.75
C GLY A 82 1.23 4.63 -39.27
N ALA A 83 0.05 5.20 -39.42
CA ALA A 83 -1.22 4.55 -39.14
C ALA A 83 -2.33 5.04 -40.06
N LEU A 84 -3.35 4.21 -40.21
CA LEU A 84 -4.59 4.49 -40.90
C LEU A 84 -5.75 4.34 -39.91
N ALA A 85 -6.64 5.32 -39.85
CA ALA A 85 -7.78 5.33 -38.95
C ALA A 85 -9.12 5.44 -39.70
N SER A 86 -10.21 5.26 -38.94
CA SER A 86 -11.58 5.38 -39.41
C SER A 86 -11.80 6.70 -40.16
N GLY A 87 -12.56 6.67 -41.26
CA GLY A 87 -12.69 7.82 -42.18
C GLY A 87 -11.54 7.99 -43.19
N GLY A 88 -10.66 6.99 -43.33
CA GLY A 88 -9.62 6.95 -44.37
C GLY A 88 -8.43 7.87 -44.13
N ARG A 89 -8.25 8.36 -42.90
CA ARG A 89 -7.17 9.28 -42.53
C ARG A 89 -5.86 8.53 -42.33
N VAL A 90 -4.81 9.00 -43.01
CA VAL A 90 -3.47 8.43 -42.97
C VAL A 90 -2.54 9.38 -42.23
N VAL A 91 -1.95 8.92 -41.13
CA VAL A 91 -0.90 9.63 -40.38
C VAL A 91 0.42 8.94 -40.63
N VAL A 92 1.45 9.69 -41.01
CA VAL A 92 2.77 9.14 -41.36
C VAL A 92 3.85 9.81 -40.52
N ASN A 93 4.83 9.03 -40.05
CA ASN A 93 6.02 9.57 -39.43
C ASN A 93 7.09 9.82 -40.52
N ASP A 94 7.22 11.09 -40.92
CA ASP A 94 8.13 11.51 -41.99
C ASP A 94 9.60 11.19 -41.71
N ASP A 95 10.02 11.21 -40.44
CA ASP A 95 11.39 10.90 -40.04
C ASP A 95 11.69 9.40 -40.21
N VAL A 96 10.75 8.53 -39.88
CA VAL A 96 10.85 7.07 -40.09
C VAL A 96 10.86 6.74 -41.58
N VAL A 97 9.95 7.34 -42.36
CA VAL A 97 9.89 7.16 -43.81
C VAL A 97 11.20 7.60 -44.48
N ARG A 98 11.76 8.73 -44.04
CA ARG A 98 13.04 9.24 -44.54
C ARG A 98 14.22 8.34 -44.15
N ALA A 99 14.28 7.90 -42.89
CA ALA A 99 15.36 7.06 -42.38
C ALA A 99 15.41 5.69 -43.08
N LEU A 100 14.25 5.08 -43.33
CA LEU A 100 14.12 3.78 -43.99
C LEU A 100 14.08 3.88 -45.53
N ARG A 101 14.15 5.09 -46.08
CA ARG A 101 14.06 5.37 -47.53
C ARG A 101 12.82 4.73 -48.17
N VAL A 102 11.69 4.74 -47.46
CA VAL A 102 10.44 4.18 -47.96
C VAL A 102 9.95 5.05 -49.12
N THR A 103 9.76 4.43 -50.28
CA THR A 103 9.28 5.15 -51.46
C THR A 103 7.78 5.47 -51.33
N PRO A 104 7.29 6.55 -51.97
CA PRO A 104 5.86 6.85 -52.00
C PRO A 104 5.00 5.71 -52.55
N ALA A 105 5.54 4.87 -53.44
CA ALA A 105 4.84 3.69 -53.96
C ALA A 105 4.66 2.63 -52.88
N GLN A 106 5.74 2.29 -52.15
CA GLN A 106 5.68 1.33 -51.06
C GLN A 106 4.75 1.77 -49.92
N LEU A 107 4.76 3.06 -49.57
CA LEU A 107 3.84 3.61 -48.57
C LEU A 107 2.38 3.50 -49.02
N ARG A 108 2.09 3.79 -50.30
CA ARG A 108 0.75 3.61 -50.87
C ARG A 108 0.30 2.17 -50.86
N ASP A 109 1.16 1.22 -51.25
CA ASP A 109 0.82 -0.20 -51.27
C ASP A 109 0.45 -0.73 -49.87
N VAL A 110 1.20 -0.32 -48.85
CA VAL A 110 0.89 -0.65 -47.44
C VAL A 110 -0.41 0.02 -47.00
N ALA A 111 -0.59 1.31 -47.28
CA ALA A 111 -1.81 2.05 -46.92
C ALA A 111 -3.06 1.48 -47.60
N GLU A 112 -2.99 1.10 -48.87
CA GLU A 112 -4.10 0.47 -49.59
C GLU A 112 -4.46 -0.90 -49.01
N ARG A 113 -3.47 -1.72 -48.69
CA ARG A 113 -3.69 -3.05 -48.07
C ARG A 113 -4.36 -2.91 -46.71
N GLU A 114 -3.80 -2.08 -45.84
CA GLU A 114 -4.37 -1.84 -44.51
C GLU A 114 -5.73 -1.13 -44.60
N GLY A 115 -5.94 -0.30 -45.63
CA GLY A 115 -7.21 0.39 -45.88
C GLY A 115 -8.35 -0.53 -46.29
N ARG A 116 -8.09 -1.56 -47.10
CA ARG A 116 -9.11 -2.56 -47.43
C ARG A 116 -9.60 -3.30 -46.19
N GLU A 117 -8.69 -3.65 -45.28
CA GLU A 117 -9.04 -4.32 -44.02
C GLU A 117 -9.74 -3.36 -43.05
N LEU A 118 -9.33 -2.09 -42.99
CA LEU A 118 -10.01 -1.07 -42.19
C LEU A 118 -11.46 -0.90 -42.65
N VAL A 119 -11.69 -0.71 -43.95
CA VAL A 119 -13.03 -0.56 -44.55
C VAL A 119 -13.90 -1.79 -44.29
N ARG A 120 -13.33 -3.00 -44.40
CA ARG A 120 -14.04 -4.24 -44.09
C ARG A 120 -14.54 -4.27 -42.64
N ARG A 121 -13.68 -3.94 -41.67
CA ARG A 121 -14.05 -3.92 -40.24
C ARG A 121 -15.03 -2.81 -39.92
N GLU A 122 -14.84 -1.63 -40.51
CA GLU A 122 -15.73 -0.49 -40.33
C GLU A 122 -17.13 -0.82 -40.84
N ALA A 123 -17.24 -1.43 -42.02
CA ALA A 123 -18.52 -1.93 -42.54
C ALA A 123 -19.14 -2.99 -41.61
N ALA A 124 -18.34 -3.90 -41.07
CA ALA A 124 -18.81 -4.97 -40.19
C ALA A 124 -19.32 -4.47 -38.83
N TYR A 125 -18.76 -3.39 -38.27
CA TYR A 125 -19.13 -2.86 -36.95
C TYR A 125 -20.15 -1.72 -36.99
N ARG A 126 -20.14 -0.91 -38.05
CA ARG A 126 -21.08 0.22 -38.18
C ARG A 126 -22.47 -0.23 -38.63
N ASP A 127 -22.59 -1.33 -39.36
CA ASP A 127 -23.87 -1.86 -39.86
C ASP A 127 -24.75 -0.78 -40.53
N GLY A 128 -24.13 0.07 -41.36
CA GLY A 128 -24.79 1.17 -42.08
C GLY A 128 -24.98 2.48 -41.29
N ARG A 129 -24.51 2.57 -40.04
CA ARG A 129 -24.52 3.83 -39.26
C ARG A 129 -23.62 4.91 -39.93
N PRO A 130 -24.06 6.18 -39.99
CA PRO A 130 -23.29 7.27 -40.60
C PRO A 130 -21.98 7.51 -39.86
N PRO A 131 -20.95 8.14 -40.48
CA PRO A 131 -19.67 8.44 -39.83
C PRO A 131 -19.82 9.20 -38.50
N LEU A 132 -18.81 9.08 -37.63
CA LEU A 132 -18.78 9.74 -36.33
C LEU A 132 -18.57 11.26 -36.48
N GLU A 133 -19.52 12.05 -35.98
CA GLU A 133 -19.40 13.51 -35.89
C GLU A 133 -18.74 13.89 -34.56
N LEU A 134 -17.40 14.02 -34.57
CA LEU A 134 -16.58 14.28 -33.39
C LEU A 134 -16.15 15.74 -33.21
N ALA A 135 -16.39 16.60 -34.20
CA ALA A 135 -15.98 18.01 -34.14
C ALA A 135 -16.64 18.71 -32.94
N GLY A 136 -15.84 19.37 -32.10
CA GLY A 136 -16.28 20.06 -30.90
C GLY A 136 -16.83 19.16 -29.77
N ARG A 137 -16.66 17.83 -29.85
CA ARG A 137 -17.08 16.86 -28.82
C ARG A 137 -15.95 16.56 -27.84
N THR A 138 -16.28 16.20 -26.60
CA THR A 138 -15.34 15.55 -25.67
C THR A 138 -15.33 14.06 -25.99
N VAL A 139 -14.15 13.51 -26.29
CA VAL A 139 -13.97 12.11 -26.70
C VAL A 139 -13.19 11.35 -25.64
N ILE A 140 -13.80 10.31 -25.05
CA ILE A 140 -13.09 9.34 -24.21
C ILE A 140 -12.71 8.15 -25.09
N LEU A 141 -11.42 7.99 -25.36
CA LEU A 141 -10.85 6.90 -26.13
C LEU A 141 -10.38 5.77 -25.20
N VAL A 142 -11.01 4.60 -25.32
CA VAL A 142 -10.86 3.47 -24.40
C VAL A 142 -10.20 2.27 -25.10
N ASP A 143 -9.26 1.61 -24.43
CA ASP A 143 -8.71 0.30 -24.82
C ASP A 143 -8.65 -0.65 -23.61
N ASP A 144 -8.42 -1.94 -23.83
CA ASP A 144 -8.28 -2.93 -22.73
C ASP A 144 -6.94 -2.87 -21.99
N GLY A 145 -5.97 -2.13 -22.53
CA GLY A 145 -4.75 -1.70 -21.84
C GLY A 145 -3.75 -1.07 -22.82
N LEU A 146 -2.69 -0.47 -22.30
CA LEU A 146 -1.58 0.04 -23.12
C LEU A 146 -0.31 -0.72 -22.78
N ALA A 147 0.27 -1.40 -23.77
CA ALA A 147 1.62 -1.95 -23.63
C ALA A 147 2.66 -0.91 -24.08
N THR A 148 2.82 -0.75 -25.40
CA THR A 148 3.71 0.27 -26.00
C THR A 148 2.98 1.55 -26.37
N GLY A 149 1.65 1.57 -26.25
CA GLY A 149 0.82 2.71 -26.64
C GLY A 149 0.68 2.96 -28.14
N SER A 150 1.36 2.24 -29.03
CA SER A 150 1.46 2.65 -30.44
C SER A 150 0.11 2.70 -31.19
N SER A 151 -0.82 1.80 -30.89
CA SER A 151 -2.18 1.83 -31.47
C SER A 151 -2.99 3.01 -30.96
N MET A 152 -2.88 3.30 -29.66
CA MET A 152 -3.53 4.45 -29.01
C MET A 152 -2.94 5.77 -29.53
N PHE A 153 -1.63 5.85 -29.72
CA PHE A 153 -0.96 7.03 -30.27
C PHE A 153 -1.47 7.35 -31.68
N ALA A 154 -1.51 6.32 -32.53
CA ALA A 154 -2.09 6.44 -33.87
C ALA A 154 -3.55 6.90 -33.84
N ALA A 155 -4.32 6.40 -32.88
CA ALA A 155 -5.72 6.79 -32.72
C ALA A 155 -5.86 8.26 -32.30
N VAL A 156 -5.08 8.70 -31.31
CA VAL A 156 -5.04 10.11 -30.86
C VAL A 156 -4.67 11.05 -32.01
N GLN A 157 -3.67 10.70 -32.82
CA GLN A 157 -3.27 11.53 -33.97
C GLN A 157 -4.41 11.67 -34.98
N ALA A 158 -5.10 10.57 -35.30
CA ALA A 158 -6.23 10.61 -36.22
C ALA A 158 -7.43 11.39 -35.65
N LEU A 159 -7.70 11.28 -34.35
CA LEU A 159 -8.76 12.02 -33.67
C LEU A 159 -8.49 13.52 -33.68
N ARG A 160 -7.25 13.96 -33.47
CA ARG A 160 -6.90 15.39 -33.52
C ARG A 160 -7.28 16.05 -34.84
N GLU A 161 -7.15 15.36 -35.97
CA GLU A 161 -7.55 15.93 -37.26
C GLU A 161 -9.08 15.99 -37.47
N MET A 162 -9.87 15.38 -36.58
CA MET A 162 -11.34 15.46 -36.54
C MET A 162 -11.85 16.62 -35.66
N ASP A 163 -10.94 17.44 -35.12
CA ASP A 163 -11.21 18.66 -34.35
C ASP A 163 -12.13 18.46 -33.11
N PRO A 164 -11.90 17.45 -32.25
CA PRO A 164 -12.63 17.32 -30.99
C PRO A 164 -12.28 18.47 -30.04
N ALA A 165 -13.19 18.78 -29.11
CA ALA A 165 -12.95 19.79 -28.07
C ALA A 165 -11.94 19.28 -27.03
N GLU A 166 -12.03 18.00 -26.66
CA GLU A 166 -11.16 17.34 -25.69
C GLU A 166 -10.96 15.87 -26.08
N ILE A 167 -9.76 15.34 -25.84
CA ILE A 167 -9.40 13.93 -25.97
C ILE A 167 -8.96 13.42 -24.60
N VAL A 168 -9.62 12.38 -24.11
CA VAL A 168 -9.30 11.68 -22.86
C VAL A 168 -8.93 10.25 -23.18
N VAL A 169 -7.75 9.79 -22.77
CA VAL A 169 -7.35 8.38 -22.91
C VAL A 169 -7.69 7.65 -21.62
N ALA A 170 -8.44 6.55 -21.72
CA ALA A 170 -8.83 5.77 -20.56
C ALA A 170 -8.52 4.28 -20.73
N VAL A 171 -7.72 3.69 -19.84
CA VAL A 171 -7.33 2.27 -19.94
C VAL A 171 -7.27 1.56 -18.57
N PRO A 172 -7.57 0.26 -18.51
CA PRO A 172 -7.47 -0.50 -17.26
C PRO A 172 -6.05 -0.68 -16.74
N ALA A 173 -5.09 -0.95 -17.62
CA ALA A 173 -3.71 -1.22 -17.23
C ALA A 173 -2.70 -0.70 -18.25
N ALA A 174 -1.63 -0.04 -17.78
CA ALA A 174 -0.54 0.46 -18.61
C ALA A 174 0.75 0.69 -17.81
N PRO A 175 1.95 0.65 -18.42
CA PRO A 175 3.16 1.13 -17.77
C PRO A 175 3.05 2.61 -17.41
N GLU A 176 3.63 2.99 -16.27
CA GLU A 176 3.69 4.40 -15.85
C GLU A 176 4.37 5.28 -16.91
N SER A 177 5.45 4.80 -17.53
CA SER A 177 6.16 5.51 -18.59
C SER A 177 5.25 5.86 -19.76
N THR A 178 4.44 4.91 -20.22
CA THR A 178 3.49 5.13 -21.31
C THR A 178 2.40 6.12 -20.91
N CYS A 179 1.89 6.06 -19.67
CA CYS A 179 0.90 7.03 -19.21
C CYS A 179 1.45 8.47 -19.21
N ARG A 180 2.70 8.66 -18.78
CA ARG A 180 3.37 9.98 -18.81
C ARG A 180 3.56 10.49 -20.23
N GLU A 181 3.90 9.62 -21.19
CA GLU A 181 3.98 10.01 -22.60
C GLU A 181 2.65 10.52 -23.13
N PHE A 182 1.53 9.84 -22.82
CA PHE A 182 0.20 10.27 -23.23
C PHE A 182 -0.27 11.54 -22.53
N ALA A 183 0.12 11.78 -21.27
CA ALA A 183 -0.24 13.00 -20.55
C ALA A 183 0.28 14.28 -21.25
N GLY A 184 1.32 14.17 -22.09
CA GLY A 184 1.79 15.27 -22.94
C GLY A 184 1.08 15.38 -24.31
N LEU A 185 0.18 14.46 -24.63
CA LEU A 185 -0.45 14.32 -25.95
C LEU A 185 -1.97 14.47 -25.94
N VAL A 186 -2.62 14.36 -24.79
CA VAL A 186 -4.09 14.46 -24.67
C VAL A 186 -4.45 15.33 -23.48
N ASP A 187 -5.73 15.70 -23.39
CA ASP A 187 -6.22 16.60 -22.34
C ASP A 187 -6.27 15.90 -20.97
N ASP A 188 -6.50 14.57 -20.94
CA ASP A 188 -6.43 13.77 -19.73
C ASP A 188 -6.09 12.28 -20.01
N VAL A 189 -5.46 11.63 -19.03
CA VAL A 189 -5.12 10.20 -19.05
C VAL A 189 -5.61 9.53 -17.76
N VAL A 190 -6.58 8.64 -17.90
CA VAL A 190 -7.14 7.85 -16.80
C VAL A 190 -6.69 6.40 -16.91
N CYS A 191 -5.85 5.96 -15.97
CA CYS A 191 -5.36 4.59 -15.93
C CYS A 191 -5.73 3.93 -14.59
N ALA A 192 -6.42 2.79 -14.63
CA ALA A 192 -6.90 2.12 -13.42
C ALA A 192 -5.83 1.31 -12.69
N SER A 193 -4.71 0.95 -13.32
CA SER A 193 -3.60 0.23 -12.68
C SER A 193 -2.31 0.39 -13.48
N MET A 194 -1.17 0.56 -12.80
CA MET A 194 0.14 0.71 -13.45
C MET A 194 1.17 -0.32 -12.92
N PRO A 195 1.02 -1.60 -13.25
CA PRO A 195 1.83 -2.67 -12.65
C PRO A 195 3.31 -2.59 -13.06
N THR A 196 4.23 -2.94 -12.15
CA THR A 196 5.69 -2.87 -12.39
C THR A 196 6.42 -4.14 -11.91
N PRO A 197 6.95 -5.00 -12.80
CA PRO A 197 7.13 -4.78 -14.24
C PRO A 197 5.83 -4.99 -15.03
N PHE A 198 5.57 -4.09 -15.97
CA PHE A 198 4.51 -4.29 -16.94
C PHE A 198 4.95 -5.35 -17.96
N MET A 199 4.31 -6.51 -17.92
CA MET A 199 4.64 -7.63 -18.83
C MET A 199 3.83 -7.58 -20.12
N ALA A 200 2.51 -7.55 -20.01
CA ALA A 200 1.57 -7.50 -21.13
C ALA A 200 0.19 -7.07 -20.62
N VAL A 201 -0.66 -6.52 -21.49
CA VAL A 201 -2.04 -6.15 -21.14
C VAL A 201 -2.82 -7.33 -20.53
N GLY A 202 -2.75 -8.50 -21.17
CA GLY A 202 -3.47 -9.69 -20.70
C GLY A 202 -2.99 -10.24 -19.35
N ALA A 203 -1.82 -9.82 -18.87
CA ALA A 203 -1.32 -10.18 -17.54
C ALA A 203 -2.17 -9.56 -16.42
N SER A 204 -2.92 -8.49 -16.72
CA SER A 204 -3.82 -7.84 -15.79
C SER A 204 -5.22 -8.48 -15.73
N PHE A 205 -5.49 -9.59 -16.43
CA PHE A 205 -6.84 -10.17 -16.51
C PHE A 205 -6.90 -11.68 -16.21
N TRP A 206 -7.87 -12.13 -15.38
CA TRP A 206 -8.17 -13.56 -15.19
C TRP A 206 -8.72 -14.22 -16.45
N ASP A 207 -9.67 -13.55 -17.09
CA ASP A 207 -10.18 -13.91 -18.40
C ASP A 207 -9.78 -12.82 -19.41
N PHE A 208 -8.83 -13.17 -20.27
CA PHE A 208 -8.40 -12.33 -21.40
C PHE A 208 -8.72 -12.99 -22.74
N THR A 209 -9.81 -13.75 -22.79
CA THR A 209 -10.29 -14.40 -24.03
C THR A 209 -10.43 -13.38 -25.15
N GLN A 210 -10.10 -13.78 -26.37
CA GLN A 210 -10.12 -12.88 -27.52
C GLN A 210 -11.55 -12.42 -27.81
N VAL A 211 -11.74 -11.10 -27.86
CA VAL A 211 -13.03 -10.48 -28.23
C VAL A 211 -13.33 -10.77 -29.69
N SER A 212 -14.52 -11.34 -29.95
CA SER A 212 -14.98 -11.69 -31.30
C SER A 212 -15.64 -10.51 -32.00
N ASP A 213 -15.70 -10.54 -33.34
CA ASP A 213 -16.39 -9.51 -34.12
C ASP A 213 -17.91 -9.50 -33.84
N ASP A 214 -18.48 -10.64 -33.46
CA ASP A 214 -19.90 -10.76 -33.08
C ASP A 214 -20.16 -10.12 -31.72
N GLU A 215 -19.27 -10.30 -30.76
CA GLU A 215 -19.33 -9.61 -29.46
C GLU A 215 -19.22 -8.08 -29.63
N VAL A 216 -18.32 -7.60 -30.50
CA VAL A 216 -18.23 -6.17 -30.84
C VAL A 216 -19.56 -5.67 -31.42
N ARG A 217 -20.15 -6.40 -32.37
CA ARG A 217 -21.45 -6.03 -32.96
C ARG A 217 -22.58 -6.01 -31.94
N GLU A 218 -22.65 -7.00 -31.07
CA GLU A 218 -23.66 -7.09 -30.01
C GLU A 218 -23.56 -5.89 -29.06
N LEU A 219 -22.36 -5.54 -28.61
CA LEU A 219 -22.13 -4.42 -27.71
C LEU A 219 -22.45 -3.07 -28.38
N LEU A 220 -22.06 -2.88 -29.64
CA LEU A 220 -22.36 -1.66 -30.39
C LEU A 220 -23.87 -1.50 -30.70
N ALA A 221 -24.60 -2.60 -30.85
CA ALA A 221 -26.05 -2.59 -31.03
C ALA A 221 -26.82 -2.40 -29.71
N THR A 222 -26.17 -2.65 -28.57
CA THR A 222 -26.76 -2.49 -27.24
C THR A 222 -26.73 -1.02 -26.82
N PRO A 223 -27.88 -0.34 -26.64
CA PRO A 223 -27.91 1.08 -26.35
C PRO A 223 -27.20 1.46 -25.04
N THR A 224 -26.39 2.51 -25.06
CA THR A 224 -25.76 3.09 -23.86
C THR A 224 -26.40 4.43 -23.45
N VAL A 225 -27.26 4.99 -24.31
CA VAL A 225 -28.00 6.26 -24.12
C VAL A 225 -29.49 5.97 -24.02
N GLY A 226 -30.20 6.70 -23.15
CA GLY A 226 -31.66 6.60 -23.04
C GLY A 226 -32.16 5.26 -22.48
N MET A 227 -31.26 4.40 -21.98
CA MET A 227 -31.67 3.27 -21.14
C MET A 227 -32.44 3.83 -19.95
N PRO A 228 -33.71 3.43 -19.72
CA PRO A 228 -34.42 3.85 -18.54
C PRO A 228 -33.62 3.39 -17.34
N THR A 229 -33.27 4.34 -16.48
CA THR A 229 -32.70 4.16 -15.14
C THR A 229 -33.51 3.20 -14.25
N ALA A 230 -34.62 2.65 -14.76
CA ALA A 230 -35.54 1.73 -14.12
C ALA A 230 -35.36 0.23 -14.49
N ARG A 231 -34.50 -0.15 -15.46
CA ARG A 231 -34.15 -1.57 -15.72
C ARG A 231 -32.76 -2.00 -15.26
N ILE A 232 -31.87 -1.02 -15.09
CA ILE A 232 -30.87 -1.11 -14.05
C ILE A 232 -31.68 -0.76 -12.80
N ARG A 233 -32.07 -1.73 -11.93
CA ARG A 233 -32.29 -1.31 -10.52
C ARG A 233 -31.06 -0.46 -10.23
N LEU A 234 -31.19 0.81 -9.80
CA LEU A 234 -30.04 1.51 -9.20
C LEU A 234 -29.50 0.49 -8.20
N ALA A 235 -28.43 -0.20 -8.60
CA ALA A 235 -27.77 -1.11 -7.73
C ALA A 235 -27.32 -0.16 -6.65
N GLU A 236 -27.83 -0.40 -5.46
CA GLU A 236 -27.50 0.39 -4.29
C GLU A 236 -26.02 0.71 -4.34
N THR A 237 -25.69 1.99 -4.25
CA THR A 237 -24.30 2.41 -4.45
C THR A 237 -23.44 1.70 -3.40
N PRO A 238 -22.15 1.45 -3.68
CA PRO A 238 -21.27 0.86 -2.67
C PRO A 238 -21.33 1.62 -1.32
N ALA A 239 -21.48 2.94 -1.34
CA ALA A 239 -21.65 3.77 -0.14
C ALA A 239 -22.98 3.52 0.58
N GLU A 240 -24.10 3.39 -0.15
CA GLU A 240 -25.41 3.02 0.43
C GLU A 240 -25.35 1.62 1.06
N VAL A 241 -24.70 0.65 0.40
CA VAL A 241 -24.50 -0.70 0.93
C VAL A 241 -23.68 -0.67 2.21
N ILE A 242 -22.60 0.13 2.26
CA ILE A 242 -21.78 0.29 3.46
C ILE A 242 -22.56 1.00 4.57
N THR A 243 -23.33 2.04 4.24
CA THR A 243 -24.13 2.82 5.22
C THR A 243 -25.05 1.94 6.05
N ARG A 244 -25.66 0.91 5.45
CA ARG A 244 -26.52 -0.05 6.16
C ARG A 244 -25.79 -1.22 6.81
N SER A 245 -24.51 -1.44 6.49
CA SER A 245 -23.74 -2.62 6.89
C SER A 245 -22.57 -2.32 7.82
N CYS A 246 -22.21 -1.05 7.98
CA CYS A 246 -21.23 -0.60 8.94
C CYS A 246 -21.82 -0.48 10.36
N VAL A 247 -20.93 -0.46 11.34
CA VAL A 247 -21.23 -0.29 12.76
C VAL A 247 -20.62 1.03 13.20
N ASP A 248 -21.36 1.85 13.96
CA ASP A 248 -20.82 3.11 14.49
C ASP A 248 -19.56 2.85 15.32
N ALA A 249 -18.53 3.67 15.16
CA ALA A 249 -17.28 3.54 15.89
C ALA A 249 -16.80 4.93 16.35
N PRO A 250 -17.51 5.57 17.30
CA PRO A 250 -17.16 6.91 17.76
C PRO A 250 -15.71 6.98 18.25
N ALA A 251 -14.99 8.03 17.88
CA ALA A 251 -13.54 8.19 18.07
C ALA A 251 -12.71 7.02 17.51
N GLY A 252 -13.22 6.31 16.50
CA GLY A 252 -12.61 5.11 15.95
C GLY A 252 -12.71 3.86 16.82
N VAL A 253 -13.52 3.87 17.89
CA VAL A 253 -13.67 2.74 18.81
C VAL A 253 -15.03 2.05 18.61
N PRO A 254 -15.07 0.86 17.99
CA PRO A 254 -16.32 0.14 17.77
C PRO A 254 -16.90 -0.42 19.09
N PRO A 255 -18.21 -0.70 19.15
CA PRO A 255 -18.86 -1.39 20.26
C PRO A 255 -18.19 -2.73 20.57
N ARG A 256 -18.16 -3.10 21.85
CA ARG A 256 -17.52 -4.33 22.33
C ARG A 256 -18.08 -5.57 21.66
N GLU A 257 -19.37 -5.59 21.35
CA GLU A 257 -20.04 -6.71 20.67
C GLU A 257 -19.48 -6.92 19.25
N ALA A 258 -19.28 -5.82 18.50
CA ALA A 258 -18.69 -5.87 17.17
C ALA A 258 -17.21 -6.28 17.20
N LEU A 259 -16.46 -5.77 18.18
CA LEU A 259 -15.08 -6.18 18.41
C LEU A 259 -14.99 -7.65 18.83
N ASP A 260 -15.92 -8.15 19.65
CA ASP A 260 -15.93 -9.56 20.07
C ASP A 260 -16.21 -10.50 18.89
N GLU A 261 -17.18 -10.16 18.04
CA GLU A 261 -17.49 -10.89 16.82
C GLU A 261 -16.30 -10.91 15.84
N LEU A 262 -15.64 -9.76 15.65
CA LEU A 262 -14.48 -9.64 14.78
C LEU A 262 -13.27 -10.41 15.34
N ILE A 263 -12.91 -10.19 16.61
CA ILE A 263 -11.68 -10.71 17.22
C ILE A 263 -11.81 -12.18 17.60
N GLY A 264 -12.94 -12.57 18.22
CA GLY A 264 -13.16 -13.91 18.76
C GLY A 264 -11.98 -14.41 19.60
N ASP A 265 -11.47 -15.59 19.22
CA ASP A 265 -10.34 -16.26 19.87
C ASP A 265 -8.99 -15.99 19.17
N ALA A 266 -8.88 -14.91 18.41
CA ALA A 266 -7.63 -14.56 17.74
C ALA A 266 -6.49 -14.42 18.75
N ARG A 267 -5.36 -15.05 18.41
CA ARG A 267 -4.13 -15.02 19.20
C ARG A 267 -3.31 -13.76 18.90
N ILE A 268 -3.40 -13.26 17.67
CA ILE A 268 -2.68 -12.08 17.23
C ILE A 268 -3.68 -11.11 16.61
N VAL A 269 -3.67 -9.87 17.08
CA VAL A 269 -4.49 -8.80 16.50
C VAL A 269 -3.55 -7.71 16.04
N LEU A 270 -3.44 -7.52 14.73
CA LEU A 270 -2.66 -6.47 14.11
C LEU A 270 -3.58 -5.27 13.87
N ILE A 271 -3.24 -4.14 14.47
CA ILE A 271 -4.00 -2.90 14.35
C ILE A 271 -3.14 -1.87 13.62
N GLY A 272 -3.58 -1.56 12.41
CA GLY A 272 -2.95 -0.65 11.47
C GLY A 272 -3.18 0.82 11.81
N GLU A 273 -2.57 1.68 11.01
CA GLU A 273 -2.91 3.10 10.88
C GLU A 273 -2.58 3.56 9.46
N SER A 274 -3.40 4.44 8.85
CA SER A 274 -3.09 4.98 7.52
C SER A 274 -2.13 6.17 7.58
N SER A 275 -1.77 6.62 8.79
CA SER A 275 -0.67 7.56 9.00
C SER A 275 0.03 7.37 10.35
N HIS A 276 1.34 7.64 10.41
CA HIS A 276 2.11 7.64 11.67
C HIS A 276 1.95 8.92 12.52
N GLY A 277 1.04 9.81 12.14
CA GLY A 277 0.97 11.16 12.69
C GLY A 277 -0.44 11.63 13.00
N THR A 278 -1.39 10.72 13.16
CA THR A 278 -2.80 11.03 13.39
C THR A 278 -3.20 10.70 14.82
N HIS A 279 -3.77 11.66 15.54
CA HIS A 279 -4.14 11.51 16.95
C HIS A 279 -5.16 10.38 17.17
N GLU A 280 -6.25 10.40 16.41
CA GLU A 280 -7.39 9.50 16.62
C GLU A 280 -7.04 8.04 16.31
N PHE A 281 -6.09 7.78 15.42
CA PHE A 281 -5.59 6.42 15.16
C PHE A 281 -4.84 5.86 16.36
N TYR A 282 -4.01 6.67 17.01
CA TYR A 282 -3.31 6.26 18.22
C TYR A 282 -4.28 6.07 19.39
N GLU A 283 -5.24 6.97 19.54
CA GLU A 283 -6.24 6.90 20.62
C GLU A 283 -7.12 5.65 20.47
N ALA A 284 -7.68 5.43 19.28
CA ALA A 284 -8.49 4.25 19.00
C ALA A 284 -7.71 2.94 19.20
N ARG A 285 -6.45 2.88 18.73
CA ARG A 285 -5.56 1.74 18.98
C ARG A 285 -5.35 1.51 20.47
N ALA A 286 -5.11 2.55 21.24
CA ALA A 286 -4.93 2.47 22.69
C ALA A 286 -6.19 1.92 23.37
N GLU A 287 -7.38 2.48 23.09
CA GLU A 287 -8.64 2.04 23.71
C GLU A 287 -9.03 0.61 23.35
N ILE A 288 -8.92 0.22 22.08
CA ILE A 288 -9.16 -1.17 21.66
C ILE A 288 -8.18 -2.11 22.38
N THR A 289 -6.91 -1.71 22.49
CA THR A 289 -5.88 -2.52 23.16
C THR A 289 -6.12 -2.65 24.66
N LYS A 290 -6.58 -1.58 25.35
CA LYS A 290 -6.98 -1.63 26.76
C LYS A 290 -8.04 -2.72 26.99
N TRP A 291 -9.10 -2.70 26.19
CA TRP A 291 -10.14 -3.75 26.24
C TRP A 291 -9.59 -5.15 25.95
N LEU A 292 -8.72 -5.31 24.94
CA LEU A 292 -8.10 -6.60 24.64
C LEU A 292 -7.30 -7.14 25.84
N ILE A 293 -6.62 -6.27 26.59
CA ILE A 293 -5.84 -6.63 27.78
C ILE A 293 -6.73 -6.95 28.98
N GLU A 294 -7.76 -6.14 29.22
CA GLU A 294 -8.65 -6.26 30.37
C GLU A 294 -9.64 -7.43 30.22
N ASP A 295 -10.29 -7.55 29.07
CA ASP A 295 -11.41 -8.46 28.85
C ASP A 295 -11.03 -9.72 28.05
N LYS A 296 -10.01 -9.65 27.19
CA LYS A 296 -9.64 -10.76 26.26
C LYS A 296 -8.30 -11.43 26.60
N GLY A 297 -7.62 -11.02 27.67
CA GLY A 297 -6.41 -11.67 28.16
C GLY A 297 -5.18 -11.48 27.26
N PHE A 298 -5.14 -10.41 26.47
CA PHE A 298 -3.91 -10.03 25.75
C PHE A 298 -2.84 -9.60 26.75
N CYS A 299 -1.63 -10.09 26.55
CA CYS A 299 -0.53 -9.96 27.52
C CYS A 299 0.72 -9.29 26.94
N ALA A 300 0.67 -8.84 25.68
CA ALA A 300 1.73 -8.06 25.09
C ALA A 300 1.22 -7.12 24.01
N VAL A 301 1.87 -5.96 23.92
CA VAL A 301 1.78 -5.05 22.79
C VAL A 301 3.14 -5.06 22.08
N ALA A 302 3.16 -5.36 20.79
CA ALA A 302 4.36 -5.37 19.96
C ALA A 302 4.24 -4.27 18.90
N ALA A 303 5.03 -3.22 19.03
CA ALA A 303 4.98 -2.04 18.17
C ALA A 303 6.01 -2.13 17.03
N GLU A 304 5.75 -1.46 15.90
CA GLU A 304 6.70 -1.11 14.84
C GLU A 304 7.73 -0.11 15.37
N ALA A 305 8.48 -0.55 16.36
CA ALA A 305 9.37 0.24 17.19
C ALA A 305 10.69 -0.51 17.33
N ASP A 306 11.76 0.25 17.54
CA ASP A 306 13.08 -0.28 17.83
C ASP A 306 13.03 -1.18 19.09
N TRP A 307 13.58 -2.38 18.97
CA TRP A 307 13.60 -3.38 20.05
C TRP A 307 14.13 -2.85 21.40
N PRO A 308 15.34 -2.25 21.48
CA PRO A 308 15.88 -1.78 22.76
C PRO A 308 15.08 -0.61 23.38
N ASP A 309 14.47 0.23 22.55
CA ASP A 309 13.67 1.36 23.00
C ASP A 309 12.34 0.93 23.60
N ALA A 310 11.63 0.07 22.89
CA ALA A 310 10.40 -0.51 23.40
C ALA A 310 10.66 -1.39 24.63
N TYR A 311 11.81 -2.07 24.71
CA TYR A 311 12.15 -2.86 25.91
C TYR A 311 12.46 -1.99 27.14
N ARG A 312 12.98 -0.77 26.97
CA ARG A 312 13.07 0.20 28.06
C ARG A 312 11.69 0.54 28.61
N VAL A 313 10.72 0.78 27.72
CA VAL A 313 9.30 0.93 28.09
C VAL A 313 8.75 -0.33 28.75
N ASN A 314 9.11 -1.53 28.28
CA ASN A 314 8.73 -2.81 28.90
C ASN A 314 9.15 -2.86 30.37
N ARG A 315 10.42 -2.55 30.65
CA ARG A 315 10.96 -2.53 32.02
C ARG A 315 10.15 -1.55 32.86
N TYR A 316 9.94 -0.33 32.35
CA TYR A 316 9.08 0.65 33.01
C TYR A 316 7.69 0.08 33.30
N VAL A 317 6.91 -0.40 32.33
CA VAL A 317 5.53 -0.86 32.62
C VAL A 317 5.48 -2.07 33.57
N ARG A 318 6.56 -2.86 33.67
CA ARG A 318 6.66 -4.05 34.53
C ARG A 318 7.26 -3.81 35.92
N GLY A 319 7.46 -2.57 36.36
CA GLY A 319 8.04 -2.37 37.70
C GLY A 319 9.56 -2.37 37.76
N GLN A 320 10.22 -2.50 36.61
CA GLN A 320 11.66 -2.76 36.48
C GLN A 320 12.40 -1.53 35.94
N GLY A 321 13.73 -1.53 36.02
CA GLY A 321 14.56 -0.42 35.53
C GLY A 321 14.58 0.79 36.47
N GLY A 322 15.13 1.90 35.98
CA GLY A 322 15.35 3.13 36.74
C GLY A 322 14.42 4.31 36.40
N ASP A 323 13.61 4.19 35.34
CA ASP A 323 12.75 5.28 34.88
C ASP A 323 11.57 5.50 35.84
N GLY A 324 11.37 6.75 36.27
CA GLY A 324 10.34 7.16 37.22
C GLY A 324 9.01 7.57 36.59
N SER A 325 9.00 7.89 35.28
CA SER A 325 7.83 8.36 34.55
C SER A 325 7.72 7.75 33.15
N ALA A 326 6.53 7.85 32.55
CA ALA A 326 6.32 7.42 31.16
C ALA A 326 7.15 8.26 30.17
N ASP A 327 7.31 9.55 30.43
CA ASP A 327 8.15 10.45 29.62
C ASP A 327 9.62 10.02 29.64
N GLU A 328 10.16 9.67 30.81
CA GLU A 328 11.51 9.14 30.94
C GLU A 328 11.67 7.79 30.23
N ALA A 329 10.69 6.89 30.34
CA ALA A 329 10.73 5.60 29.68
C ALA A 329 10.69 5.71 28.15
N LEU A 330 9.91 6.67 27.62
CA LEU A 330 9.85 7.00 26.20
C LEU A 330 11.08 7.79 25.74
N SER A 331 11.95 8.21 26.67
CA SER A 331 13.08 9.06 26.36
C SER A 331 14.10 8.42 25.41
N GLY A 332 14.08 7.09 25.29
CA GLY A 332 14.97 6.33 24.40
C GLY A 332 14.69 6.51 22.91
N PHE A 333 13.45 6.84 22.51
CA PHE A 333 13.05 6.98 21.10
C PHE A 333 13.60 8.26 20.45
N GLU A 334 14.92 8.37 20.35
CA GLU A 334 15.61 9.59 19.89
C GLU A 334 15.74 9.67 18.37
N ARG A 335 15.67 8.52 17.70
CA ARG A 335 15.90 8.40 16.26
C ARG A 335 14.71 8.95 15.47
N PHE A 336 14.99 9.41 14.24
CA PHE A 336 13.93 9.83 13.33
C PHE A 336 13.00 8.65 12.96
N PRO A 337 11.67 8.84 12.98
CA PRO A 337 10.94 9.99 13.56
C PRO A 337 10.71 9.86 15.08
N ALA A 338 10.99 10.92 15.84
CA ALA A 338 10.83 10.87 17.31
C ALA A 338 9.35 10.76 17.74
N TRP A 339 8.43 11.47 17.06
CA TRP A 339 7.03 11.61 17.49
C TRP A 339 6.20 10.32 17.41
N MET A 340 6.62 9.36 16.57
CA MET A 340 5.85 8.14 16.29
C MET A 340 5.55 7.35 17.55
N TRP A 341 6.50 7.30 18.50
CA TRP A 341 6.30 6.66 19.81
C TRP A 341 6.43 7.65 20.98
N ARG A 342 6.98 8.85 20.76
CA ARG A 342 7.02 9.95 21.74
C ARG A 342 5.93 10.96 21.50
N ASN A 343 4.73 10.59 21.88
CA ASN A 343 3.57 11.46 21.81
C ASN A 343 2.71 11.33 23.06
N THR A 344 1.78 12.25 23.21
CA THR A 344 0.89 12.33 24.37
C THR A 344 0.04 11.08 24.56
N VAL A 345 -0.46 10.48 23.47
CA VAL A 345 -1.30 9.27 23.52
C VAL A 345 -0.51 8.06 24.01
N VAL A 346 0.69 7.82 23.45
CA VAL A 346 1.56 6.70 23.87
C VAL A 346 2.02 6.88 25.31
N ARG A 347 2.37 8.11 25.73
CA ARG A 347 2.69 8.41 27.14
C ARG A 347 1.56 7.99 28.07
N ASP A 348 0.33 8.39 27.75
CA ASP A 348 -0.83 8.12 28.59
C ASP A 348 -1.16 6.61 28.61
N PHE A 349 -1.03 5.93 27.47
CA PHE A 349 -1.18 4.47 27.38
C PHE A 349 -0.11 3.71 28.19
N VAL A 350 1.15 4.12 28.11
CA VAL A 350 2.26 3.54 28.89
C VAL A 350 2.05 3.77 30.39
N GLY A 351 1.60 4.95 30.79
CA GLY A 351 1.22 5.26 32.18
C GLY A 351 0.08 4.37 32.68
N TRP A 352 -0.95 4.18 31.85
CA TRP A 352 -2.06 3.27 32.14
C TRP A 352 -1.58 1.81 32.27
N LEU A 353 -0.73 1.33 31.36
CA LEU A 353 -0.15 -0.02 31.41
C LEU A 353 0.64 -0.25 32.71
N ARG A 354 1.46 0.72 33.12
CA ARG A 354 2.21 0.65 34.39
C ARG A 354 1.28 0.51 35.59
N ALA A 355 0.21 1.30 35.64
CA ALA A 355 -0.76 1.25 36.73
C ALA A 355 -1.51 -0.10 36.76
N GLY A 356 -1.97 -0.58 35.59
CA GLY A 356 -2.63 -1.87 35.45
C GLY A 356 -1.72 -3.05 35.85
N ASN A 357 -0.46 -3.03 35.42
CA ASN A 357 0.52 -4.06 35.81
C ASN A 357 0.83 -4.03 37.30
N ALA A 358 0.88 -2.86 37.93
CA ALA A 358 1.04 -2.78 39.38
C ALA A 358 -0.09 -3.53 40.10
N GLN A 359 -1.34 -3.35 39.67
CA GLN A 359 -2.48 -4.09 40.21
C GLN A 359 -2.39 -5.59 39.93
N ARG A 360 -2.13 -5.99 38.68
CA ARG A 360 -1.99 -7.41 38.28
C ARG A 360 -0.91 -8.13 39.09
N ARG A 361 0.23 -7.48 39.31
CA ARG A 361 1.33 -8.00 40.13
C ARG A 361 0.89 -8.27 41.57
N THR A 362 0.12 -7.37 42.19
CA THR A 362 -0.41 -7.61 43.55
C THR A 362 -1.39 -8.78 43.61
N GLN A 363 -2.05 -9.09 42.49
CA GLN A 363 -3.00 -10.19 42.37
C GLN A 363 -2.35 -11.51 41.91
N GLY A 364 -1.03 -11.51 41.66
CA GLY A 364 -0.32 -12.67 41.09
C GLY A 364 -0.76 -13.01 39.66
N LEU A 365 -1.38 -12.06 38.95
CA LEU A 365 -1.79 -12.21 37.56
C LEU A 365 -0.63 -11.89 36.62
N ARG A 366 -0.69 -12.46 35.41
CA ARG A 366 0.25 -12.17 34.33
C ARG A 366 0.22 -10.68 33.99
N GLU A 367 1.40 -10.07 33.96
CA GLU A 367 1.61 -8.69 33.54
C GLU A 367 1.61 -8.59 32.01
N THR A 368 1.29 -7.40 31.51
CA THR A 368 1.35 -7.06 30.09
C THR A 368 2.68 -6.40 29.76
N GLY A 369 3.38 -6.90 28.74
CA GLY A 369 4.62 -6.30 28.24
C GLY A 369 4.43 -5.36 27.04
N PHE A 370 5.43 -4.53 26.79
CA PHE A 370 5.51 -3.63 25.62
C PHE A 370 6.82 -3.92 24.86
N TYR A 371 6.75 -4.27 23.58
CA TYR A 371 7.89 -4.79 22.83
C TYR A 371 8.04 -4.09 21.49
N GLY A 372 9.25 -4.06 20.95
CA GLY A 372 9.53 -3.60 19.60
C GLY A 372 9.50 -4.76 18.61
N LEU A 373 9.48 -4.46 17.33
CA LEU A 373 9.57 -5.44 16.25
C LEU A 373 10.59 -5.03 15.18
N ASP A 374 10.97 -3.75 15.14
CA ASP A 374 11.71 -3.17 14.02
C ASP A 374 13.24 -3.35 14.16
N LEU A 375 13.95 -3.21 13.04
CA LEU A 375 15.38 -3.55 12.92
C LEU A 375 16.32 -2.34 12.85
N TYR A 376 15.78 -1.15 13.00
CA TYR A 376 16.49 0.09 12.71
C TYR A 376 17.59 0.44 13.74
N SER A 377 17.50 -0.10 14.96
CA SER A 377 18.40 0.13 16.09
C SER A 377 19.76 -0.58 16.02
N LEU A 378 20.44 -0.62 14.88
CA LEU A 378 21.70 -1.39 14.70
C LEU A 378 22.74 -1.15 15.81
N HIS A 379 23.23 0.08 15.96
CA HIS A 379 24.29 0.40 16.92
C HIS A 379 23.84 0.28 18.38
N ARG A 380 22.61 0.67 18.66
CA ARG A 380 22.04 0.52 20.00
C ARG A 380 21.93 -0.95 20.39
N SER A 381 21.46 -1.81 19.49
CA SER A 381 21.34 -3.25 19.75
C SER A 381 22.71 -3.89 20.00
N MET A 382 23.77 -3.44 19.31
CA MET A 382 25.14 -3.88 19.61
C MET A 382 25.57 -3.52 21.03
N ARG A 383 25.28 -2.29 21.49
CA ARG A 383 25.58 -1.85 22.87
C ARG A 383 24.87 -2.71 23.90
N GLU A 384 23.58 -2.97 23.71
CA GLU A 384 22.76 -3.76 24.65
C GLU A 384 23.25 -5.22 24.76
N VAL A 385 23.74 -5.82 23.66
CA VAL A 385 24.39 -7.15 23.70
C VAL A 385 25.69 -7.10 24.52
N ILE A 386 26.50 -6.07 24.33
CA ILE A 386 27.77 -5.90 25.08
C ILE A 386 27.47 -5.69 26.56
N ASP A 387 26.52 -4.82 26.91
CA ASP A 387 26.15 -4.49 28.29
C ASP A 387 25.60 -5.71 29.04
N TYR A 388 24.77 -6.53 28.38
CA TYR A 388 24.35 -7.80 28.93
C TYR A 388 25.55 -8.73 29.21
N LEU A 389 26.44 -8.89 28.23
CA LEU A 389 27.62 -9.76 28.36
C LEU A 389 28.62 -9.26 29.41
N ASP A 390 28.78 -7.95 29.61
CA ASP A 390 29.65 -7.43 30.66
C ASP A 390 29.23 -7.90 32.05
N ASN A 391 27.93 -8.10 32.26
CA ASN A 391 27.39 -8.59 33.53
C ASN A 391 27.53 -10.12 33.66
N VAL A 392 27.26 -10.89 32.60
CA VAL A 392 27.17 -12.37 32.69
C VAL A 392 28.43 -13.13 32.26
N ASP A 393 29.23 -12.56 31.35
CA ASP A 393 30.49 -13.12 30.86
C ASP A 393 31.40 -12.02 30.25
N PRO A 394 32.23 -11.35 31.09
CA PRO A 394 33.12 -10.28 30.63
C PRO A 394 34.14 -10.72 29.57
N VAL A 395 34.42 -12.02 29.44
CA VAL A 395 35.32 -12.55 28.40
C VAL A 395 34.60 -12.58 27.06
N ALA A 396 33.34 -13.04 27.05
CA ALA A 396 32.48 -12.95 25.87
C ALA A 396 32.21 -11.50 25.46
N ALA A 397 32.05 -10.59 26.42
CA ALA A 397 31.86 -9.16 26.15
C ALA A 397 33.05 -8.53 25.41
N ARG A 398 34.29 -8.93 25.72
CA ARG A 398 35.48 -8.48 24.96
C ARG A 398 35.45 -8.97 23.51
N ARG A 399 35.09 -10.23 23.29
CA ARG A 399 34.94 -10.77 21.92
C ARG A 399 33.82 -10.08 21.15
N ALA A 400 32.71 -9.76 21.81
CA ALA A 400 31.61 -9.01 21.21
C ALA A 400 32.07 -7.63 20.73
N ARG A 401 32.81 -6.88 21.56
CA ARG A 401 33.42 -5.60 21.19
C ARG A 401 34.35 -5.73 19.98
N GLU A 402 35.22 -6.74 19.97
CA GLU A 402 36.13 -6.99 18.82
C GLU A 402 35.37 -7.28 17.53
N ARG A 403 34.26 -8.03 17.59
CA ARG A 403 33.41 -8.31 16.43
C ARG A 403 32.67 -7.07 15.95
N TYR A 404 32.04 -6.34 16.86
CA TYR A 404 31.25 -5.15 16.51
C TYR A 404 32.09 -3.93 16.13
N ALA A 405 33.38 -3.89 16.47
CA ALA A 405 34.31 -2.86 16.00
C ALA A 405 34.41 -2.77 14.46
N CYS A 406 33.97 -3.80 13.73
CA CYS A 406 33.82 -3.75 12.27
C CYS A 406 32.91 -2.60 11.79
N PHE A 407 31.89 -2.23 12.59
CA PHE A 407 30.95 -1.16 12.28
C PHE A 407 31.47 0.26 12.65
N ASP A 408 32.59 0.37 13.37
CA ASP A 408 33.12 1.65 13.87
C ASP A 408 33.81 2.49 12.77
N HIS A 409 33.96 1.94 11.56
CA HIS A 409 34.52 2.65 10.41
C HIS A 409 33.56 3.67 9.77
N THR A 410 32.30 3.69 10.22
CA THR A 410 31.26 4.61 9.77
C THR A 410 30.77 5.46 10.93
N SER A 411 30.29 6.67 10.66
CA SER A 411 29.79 7.60 11.68
C SER A 411 28.83 6.92 12.65
N ALA A 412 29.04 7.15 13.96
CA ALA A 412 28.22 6.56 15.02
C ALA A 412 26.73 6.86 14.78
N ASP A 413 25.89 5.83 14.87
CA ASP A 413 24.44 5.82 14.63
C ASP A 413 23.93 5.89 13.18
N ASP A 414 24.80 5.83 12.17
CA ASP A 414 24.35 5.80 10.77
C ASP A 414 24.52 4.42 10.10
N GLY A 415 23.51 3.56 10.28
CA GLY A 415 23.42 2.29 9.55
C GLY A 415 23.36 2.46 8.03
N GLN A 416 22.87 3.59 7.50
CA GLN A 416 22.88 3.87 6.07
C GLN A 416 24.30 4.13 5.56
N ALA A 417 25.13 4.83 6.34
CA ALA A 417 26.55 5.03 6.02
C ALA A 417 27.30 3.69 5.94
N TYR A 418 27.04 2.77 6.89
CA TYR A 418 27.53 1.39 6.81
C TYR A 418 27.08 0.70 5.52
N GLY A 419 25.77 0.72 5.26
CA GLY A 419 25.19 0.08 4.07
C GLY A 419 25.78 0.60 2.77
N PHE A 420 26.01 1.92 2.67
CA PHE A 420 26.60 2.55 1.48
C PHE A 420 28.02 2.06 1.26
N ALA A 421 28.85 2.06 2.32
CA ALA A 421 30.23 1.60 2.23
C ALA A 421 30.31 0.11 1.83
N ALA A 422 29.47 -0.73 2.43
CA ALA A 422 29.43 -2.15 2.18
C ALA A 422 28.91 -2.50 0.77
N ALA A 423 27.88 -1.80 0.28
CA ALA A 423 27.26 -2.07 -1.03
C ALA A 423 28.16 -1.68 -2.21
N PHE A 424 28.93 -0.59 -2.09
CA PHE A 424 29.77 -0.07 -3.18
C PHE A 424 31.25 -0.47 -3.05
N GLY A 425 31.58 -1.44 -2.18
CA GLY A 425 32.93 -1.97 -2.03
C GLY A 425 33.93 -1.00 -1.38
N ALA A 426 33.44 0.04 -0.72
CA ALA A 426 34.25 1.00 0.03
C ALA A 426 34.55 0.54 1.48
N GLY A 427 33.99 -0.60 1.91
CA GLY A 427 34.26 -1.24 3.19
C GLY A 427 33.98 -2.75 3.15
N ALA A 428 34.52 -3.50 4.11
CA ALA A 428 34.21 -4.92 4.26
C ALA A 428 32.81 -5.12 4.87
N SER A 429 32.08 -6.15 4.45
CA SER A 429 30.85 -6.54 5.15
C SER A 429 31.19 -7.07 6.56
N CYS A 430 30.33 -6.74 7.51
CA CYS A 430 30.40 -7.18 8.90
C CYS A 430 29.46 -8.36 9.16
N GLU A 431 28.89 -8.97 8.10
CA GLU A 431 27.97 -10.10 8.16
C GLU A 431 28.55 -11.25 9.00
N ARG A 432 29.80 -11.63 8.74
CA ARG A 432 30.45 -12.73 9.46
C ARG A 432 30.53 -12.43 10.96
N GLN A 433 30.90 -11.22 11.34
CA GLN A 433 31.03 -10.78 12.73
C GLN A 433 29.67 -10.78 13.44
N ALA A 434 28.63 -10.26 12.78
CA ALA A 434 27.26 -10.25 13.32
C ALA A 434 26.72 -11.68 13.51
N VAL A 435 26.91 -12.56 12.53
CA VAL A 435 26.49 -13.97 12.59
C VAL A 435 27.26 -14.74 13.67
N GLU A 436 28.58 -14.58 13.74
CA GLU A 436 29.41 -15.22 14.77
C GLU A 436 28.99 -14.82 16.19
N GLN A 437 28.67 -13.53 16.39
CA GLN A 437 28.21 -13.04 17.68
C GLN A 437 26.84 -13.63 18.06
N LEU A 438 25.90 -13.66 17.12
CA LEU A 438 24.58 -14.26 17.31
C LEU A 438 24.67 -15.76 17.65
N VAL A 439 25.51 -16.50 16.92
CA VAL A 439 25.70 -17.94 17.13
C VAL A 439 26.32 -18.22 18.50
N GLU A 440 27.31 -17.42 18.92
CA GLU A 440 27.93 -17.58 20.24
C GLU A 440 26.94 -17.32 21.37
N LEU A 441 26.16 -16.23 21.29
CA LEU A 441 25.16 -15.89 22.30
C LEU A 441 24.10 -17.00 22.45
N HIS A 442 23.63 -17.57 21.34
CA HIS A 442 22.70 -18.70 21.37
C HIS A 442 23.31 -19.97 21.95
N ARG A 443 24.54 -20.33 21.56
CA ARG A 443 25.22 -21.55 22.05
C ARG A 443 25.43 -21.52 23.56
N ASN A 444 25.74 -20.35 24.11
CA ASN A 444 26.03 -20.19 25.53
C ASN A 444 24.79 -19.84 26.37
N GLY A 445 23.61 -19.71 25.76
CA GLY A 445 22.39 -19.25 26.45
C GLY A 445 22.05 -20.05 27.72
N LEU A 446 22.11 -21.39 27.65
CA LEU A 446 21.87 -22.25 28.83
C LEU A 446 22.87 -22.02 29.96
N GLU A 447 24.12 -21.66 29.62
CA GLU A 447 25.13 -21.36 30.62
C GLU A 447 24.89 -19.99 31.25
N TYR A 448 24.53 -18.99 30.45
CA TYR A 448 24.19 -17.66 30.94
C TYR A 448 22.98 -17.67 31.88
N LEU A 449 21.94 -18.45 31.55
CA LEU A 449 20.77 -18.65 32.44
C LEU A 449 21.13 -19.22 33.81
N ARG A 450 22.20 -20.02 33.91
CA ARG A 450 22.65 -20.60 35.20
C ARG A 450 23.51 -19.63 36.00
N ARG A 451 24.13 -18.65 35.34
CA ARG A 451 25.01 -17.66 35.95
C ARG A 451 24.22 -16.45 36.46
N ASP A 452 23.05 -16.19 35.88
CA ASP A 452 22.18 -15.08 36.21
C ASP A 452 20.97 -15.55 37.07
N GLY A 453 20.43 -14.68 37.92
CA GLY A 453 19.43 -15.04 38.93
C GLY A 453 18.01 -15.28 38.39
N VAL A 454 16.98 -15.07 39.21
CA VAL A 454 15.55 -15.31 38.89
C VAL A 454 15.03 -14.47 37.69
N LEU A 455 15.73 -13.41 37.28
CA LEU A 455 15.41 -12.55 36.12
C LEU A 455 16.17 -12.91 34.82
N ALA A 456 16.93 -14.01 34.82
CA ALA A 456 17.86 -14.35 33.73
C ALA A 456 17.22 -14.61 32.37
N GLU A 457 15.98 -15.12 32.32
CA GLU A 457 15.37 -15.57 31.07
C GLU A 457 14.91 -14.39 30.18
N ASP A 458 14.27 -13.39 30.77
CA ASP A 458 13.84 -12.18 30.07
C ASP A 458 15.04 -11.38 29.56
N GLU A 459 16.11 -11.26 30.37
CA GLU A 459 17.33 -10.53 29.99
C GLU A 459 18.16 -11.27 28.94
N LEU A 460 18.24 -12.61 29.01
CA LEU A 460 18.84 -13.38 27.92
C LEU A 460 18.03 -13.25 26.62
N PHE A 461 16.70 -13.34 26.69
CA PHE A 461 15.84 -13.17 25.53
C PHE A 461 16.02 -11.77 24.92
N TYR A 462 16.08 -10.74 25.76
CA TYR A 462 16.38 -9.37 25.35
C TYR A 462 17.71 -9.26 24.59
N ALA A 463 18.79 -9.84 25.12
CA ALA A 463 20.09 -9.84 24.47
C ALA A 463 20.07 -10.64 23.15
N GLN A 464 19.38 -11.77 23.10
CA GLN A 464 19.25 -12.59 21.90
C GLN A 464 18.53 -11.86 20.76
N GLN A 465 17.42 -11.18 21.06
CA GLN A 465 16.70 -10.39 20.08
C GLN A 465 17.53 -9.20 19.59
N ASN A 466 18.27 -8.50 20.47
CA ASN A 466 19.21 -7.46 20.03
C ASN A 466 20.29 -8.02 19.09
N ALA A 467 20.88 -9.19 19.39
CA ALA A 467 21.86 -9.81 18.51
C ALA A 467 21.26 -10.22 17.14
N GLN A 468 20.00 -10.68 17.13
CA GLN A 468 19.25 -10.97 15.90
C GLN A 468 19.03 -9.70 15.09
N THR A 469 18.57 -8.61 15.73
CA THR A 469 18.42 -7.28 15.11
C THR A 469 19.73 -6.81 14.49
N VAL A 470 20.88 -6.97 15.16
CA VAL A 470 22.17 -6.59 14.56
C VAL A 470 22.46 -7.37 13.27
N ARG A 471 22.22 -8.68 13.26
CA ARG A 471 22.42 -9.52 12.07
C ARG A 471 21.47 -9.14 10.94
N ASP A 472 20.22 -8.88 11.24
CA ASP A 472 19.20 -8.54 10.23
C ASP A 472 19.39 -7.12 9.69
N ALA A 473 19.76 -6.18 10.57
CA ALA A 473 20.09 -4.81 10.22
C ALA A 473 21.32 -4.71 9.32
N GLU A 474 22.38 -5.49 9.57
CA GLU A 474 23.54 -5.59 8.65
C GLU A 474 23.08 -5.91 7.23
N MET A 475 22.25 -6.96 7.11
CA MET A 475 21.74 -7.43 5.82
C MET A 475 20.83 -6.38 5.17
N TYR A 476 19.93 -5.78 5.95
CA TYR A 476 19.03 -4.73 5.49
C TYR A 476 19.78 -3.53 4.93
N TYR A 477 20.71 -2.95 5.70
CA TYR A 477 21.43 -1.75 5.29
C TYR A 477 22.31 -1.99 4.07
N ARG A 478 22.92 -3.17 3.97
CA ARG A 478 23.67 -3.57 2.77
C ARG A 478 22.76 -3.74 1.54
N ALA A 479 21.55 -4.27 1.71
CA ALA A 479 20.58 -4.44 0.63
C ALA A 479 19.86 -3.13 0.24
N MET A 480 19.85 -2.11 1.11
CA MET A 480 19.13 -0.85 0.92
C MET A 480 19.51 -0.10 -0.36
N PHE A 481 20.76 -0.24 -0.81
CA PHE A 481 21.28 0.39 -2.04
C PHE A 481 21.06 -0.47 -3.30
N GLY A 482 20.37 -1.60 -3.17
CA GLY A 482 19.90 -2.46 -4.25
C GLY A 482 18.45 -2.18 -4.64
N THR A 483 17.62 -3.21 -4.79
CA THR A 483 16.19 -3.05 -5.12
C THR A 483 15.36 -2.73 -3.87
N ARG A 484 14.41 -1.78 -4.00
CA ARG A 484 13.49 -1.39 -2.90
C ARG A 484 12.69 -2.57 -2.33
N VAL A 485 12.30 -3.52 -3.18
CA VAL A 485 11.55 -4.73 -2.77
C VAL A 485 12.36 -5.60 -1.82
N ASN A 486 13.68 -5.72 -2.02
CA ASN A 486 14.51 -6.58 -1.19
C ASN A 486 14.67 -6.04 0.23
N SER A 487 14.94 -4.74 0.40
CA SER A 487 15.06 -4.14 1.74
C SER A 487 13.73 -4.10 2.48
N TRP A 488 12.62 -3.86 1.77
CA TRP A 488 11.27 -3.95 2.34
C TRP A 488 10.97 -5.35 2.90
N ASN A 489 11.19 -6.38 2.07
CA ASN A 489 10.93 -7.77 2.47
C ASN A 489 11.78 -8.21 3.65
N LEU A 490 13.05 -7.78 3.73
CA LEU A 490 13.90 -8.05 4.88
C LEU A 490 13.34 -7.45 6.17
N ARG A 491 12.72 -6.26 6.10
CA ARG A 491 12.13 -5.60 7.27
C ARG A 491 10.89 -6.30 7.80
N ASP A 492 9.93 -6.60 6.93
CA ASP A 492 8.72 -7.31 7.34
C ASP A 492 9.01 -8.77 7.78
N GLN A 493 10.00 -9.43 7.16
CA GLN A 493 10.48 -10.73 7.62
C GLN A 493 11.10 -10.66 9.01
N HIS A 494 11.92 -9.64 9.30
CA HIS A 494 12.46 -9.43 10.64
C HIS A 494 11.34 -9.23 11.66
N MET A 495 10.39 -8.33 11.40
CA MET A 495 9.25 -8.10 12.30
C MET A 495 8.46 -9.39 12.57
N ALA A 496 8.23 -10.21 11.54
CA ALA A 496 7.56 -11.49 11.69
C ALA A 496 8.38 -12.48 12.54
N GLN A 497 9.70 -12.58 12.32
CA GLN A 497 10.60 -13.43 13.10
C GLN A 497 10.65 -13.00 14.57
N THR A 498 10.75 -11.70 14.84
CA THR A 498 10.75 -11.14 16.20
C THR A 498 9.42 -11.40 16.91
N LEU A 499 8.28 -11.23 16.22
CA LEU A 499 6.96 -11.54 16.76
C LEU A 499 6.81 -13.03 17.12
N GLU A 500 7.33 -13.93 16.28
CA GLU A 500 7.32 -15.36 16.54
C GLU A 500 8.20 -15.75 17.72
N ALA A 501 9.40 -15.17 17.82
CA ALA A 501 10.30 -15.38 18.94
C ALA A 501 9.65 -14.89 20.25
N LEU A 502 8.97 -13.74 20.20
CA LEU A 502 8.22 -13.19 21.33
C LEU A 502 7.06 -14.10 21.75
N LEU A 503 6.26 -14.60 20.81
CA LEU A 503 5.20 -15.57 21.12
C LEU A 503 5.76 -16.83 21.80
N ALA A 504 6.85 -17.38 21.26
CA ALA A 504 7.49 -18.58 21.81
C ALA A 504 8.09 -18.35 23.21
N HIS A 505 8.63 -17.15 23.47
CA HIS A 505 9.12 -16.74 24.79
C HIS A 505 7.96 -16.64 25.79
N LEU A 506 6.92 -15.90 25.40
CA LEU A 506 5.76 -15.62 26.25
C LEU A 506 4.91 -16.88 26.53
N ASP A 507 4.88 -17.87 25.64
CA ASP A 507 4.18 -19.14 25.87
C ASP A 507 4.76 -19.97 27.02
N ARG A 508 6.02 -19.73 27.40
CA ARG A 508 6.66 -20.46 28.52
C ARG A 508 6.04 -20.15 29.87
N SER A 509 5.31 -19.04 29.98
CA SER A 509 4.61 -18.63 31.20
C SER A 509 3.30 -19.39 31.49
N GLY A 510 2.96 -20.41 30.69
CA GLY A 510 1.90 -21.39 30.95
C GLY A 510 0.67 -21.18 30.07
N GLU A 511 0.06 -19.99 30.08
CA GLU A 511 -1.06 -19.67 29.19
C GLU A 511 -0.56 -19.22 27.81
N PRO A 512 -1.16 -19.72 26.71
CA PRO A 512 -0.80 -19.28 25.37
C PRO A 512 -0.89 -17.76 25.23
N ALA A 513 0.21 -17.14 24.85
CA ALA A 513 0.29 -15.69 24.74
C ALA A 513 -0.65 -15.18 23.63
N ARG A 514 -1.36 -14.08 23.92
CA ARG A 514 -2.11 -13.28 22.95
C ARG A 514 -1.46 -11.90 22.84
N ILE A 515 -1.17 -11.47 21.61
CA ILE A 515 -0.37 -10.27 21.33
C ILE A 515 -1.15 -9.31 20.44
N VAL A 516 -1.17 -8.04 20.81
CA VAL A 516 -1.62 -6.94 19.94
C VAL A 516 -0.39 -6.38 19.23
N VAL A 517 -0.47 -6.19 17.92
CA VAL A 517 0.60 -5.59 17.12
C VAL A 517 0.15 -4.21 16.66
N TRP A 518 0.98 -3.20 16.88
CA TRP A 518 0.75 -1.84 16.37
C TRP A 518 1.78 -1.54 15.28
N ALA A 519 1.32 -1.37 14.05
CA ALA A 519 2.18 -1.03 12.91
C ALA A 519 1.39 -0.23 11.89
N HIS A 520 2.06 0.33 10.89
CA HIS A 520 1.39 1.01 9.79
C HIS A 520 0.52 0.04 8.96
N ASN A 521 -0.53 0.55 8.31
CA ASN A 521 -1.36 -0.22 7.36
C ASN A 521 -0.52 -0.94 6.28
N SER A 522 0.58 -0.32 5.85
CA SER A 522 1.50 -0.91 4.88
C SER A 522 2.22 -2.16 5.38
N HIS A 523 2.27 -2.39 6.70
CA HIS A 523 2.80 -3.61 7.32
C HIS A 523 1.67 -4.53 7.80
N VAL A 524 0.56 -3.98 8.28
CA VAL A 524 -0.57 -4.73 8.83
C VAL A 524 -1.42 -5.41 7.77
N GLY A 525 -1.64 -4.77 6.61
CA GLY A 525 -2.48 -5.34 5.56
C GLY A 525 -1.82 -6.52 4.84
N ASP A 526 -2.63 -7.43 4.29
CA ASP A 526 -2.11 -8.54 3.46
C ASP A 526 -1.66 -8.03 2.08
N ALA A 527 -0.34 -8.01 1.84
CA ALA A 527 0.26 -7.55 0.58
C ALA A 527 -0.31 -8.26 -0.66
N ARG A 528 -0.77 -9.51 -0.56
CA ARG A 528 -1.29 -10.25 -1.72
C ARG A 528 -2.55 -9.60 -2.32
N ALA A 529 -3.22 -8.75 -1.54
CA ALA A 529 -4.40 -7.97 -1.94
C ALA A 529 -4.05 -6.59 -2.52
N THR A 530 -2.77 -6.29 -2.76
CA THR A 530 -2.30 -4.96 -3.15
C THR A 530 -1.42 -5.03 -4.40
N GLU A 531 -1.29 -3.92 -5.13
CA GLU A 531 -0.38 -3.87 -6.29
C GLU A 531 1.09 -4.05 -5.88
N VAL A 532 1.49 -3.61 -4.68
CA VAL A 532 2.87 -3.79 -4.22
C VAL A 532 3.21 -5.26 -3.95
N GLY A 533 2.22 -6.10 -3.63
CA GLY A 533 2.43 -7.55 -3.55
C GLY A 533 2.65 -8.20 -4.92
N VAL A 534 2.10 -7.63 -6.00
CA VAL A 534 2.39 -8.07 -7.38
C VAL A 534 3.85 -7.82 -7.73
N ASP A 535 4.42 -6.72 -7.22
CA ASP A 535 5.84 -6.36 -7.37
C ASP A 535 6.77 -7.21 -6.48
N GLY A 536 6.20 -8.13 -5.68
CA GLY A 536 6.93 -9.05 -4.81
C GLY A 536 7.18 -8.54 -3.40
N GLN A 537 6.56 -7.43 -2.97
CA GLN A 537 6.64 -6.97 -1.59
C GLN A 537 5.84 -7.88 -0.65
N LEU A 538 6.41 -8.14 0.53
CA LEU A 538 5.79 -8.85 1.63
C LEU A 538 5.36 -7.86 2.71
N THR A 539 4.41 -8.29 3.52
CA THR A 539 3.93 -7.54 4.69
C THR A 539 3.88 -8.45 5.91
N LEU A 540 4.07 -7.88 7.09
CA LEU A 540 3.88 -8.57 8.37
C LEU A 540 2.51 -9.22 8.44
N GLY A 541 1.46 -8.51 8.02
CA GLY A 541 0.09 -8.99 7.93
C GLY A 541 -0.07 -10.25 7.10
N GLN A 542 0.51 -10.27 5.90
CA GLN A 542 0.56 -11.46 5.05
C GLN A 542 1.26 -12.63 5.76
N LEU A 543 2.47 -12.40 6.27
CA LEU A 543 3.28 -13.45 6.90
C LEU A 543 2.57 -14.05 8.12
N VAL A 544 1.95 -13.20 8.94
CA VAL A 544 1.16 -13.63 10.09
C VAL A 544 -0.08 -14.41 9.62
N ARG A 545 -0.80 -13.93 8.61
CA ARG A 545 -2.01 -14.61 8.12
C ARG A 545 -1.68 -15.97 7.49
N GLU A 546 -0.57 -16.08 6.75
CA GLU A 546 -0.11 -17.35 6.18
C GLU A 546 0.24 -18.39 7.27
N LYS A 547 0.79 -17.95 8.40
CA LYS A 547 1.23 -18.83 9.48
C LYS A 547 0.14 -19.13 10.52
N PHE A 548 -0.67 -18.13 10.89
CA PHE A 548 -1.64 -18.22 11.97
C PHE A 548 -3.09 -18.37 11.47
N GLY A 549 -3.35 -18.08 10.19
CA GLY A 549 -4.66 -18.24 9.56
C GLY A 549 -5.77 -17.54 10.32
N GLY A 550 -6.86 -18.25 10.60
CA GLY A 550 -7.99 -17.72 11.38
C GLY A 550 -7.68 -17.37 12.84
N ARG A 551 -6.45 -17.58 13.33
CA ARG A 551 -6.00 -17.12 14.66
C ARG A 551 -5.37 -15.72 14.64
N SER A 552 -5.33 -15.06 13.49
CA SER A 552 -4.95 -13.65 13.39
C SER A 552 -6.11 -12.78 12.91
N ARG A 553 -6.10 -11.50 13.30
CA ARG A 553 -6.98 -10.46 12.72
C ARG A 553 -6.17 -9.25 12.30
N LEU A 554 -6.45 -8.72 11.12
CA LEU A 554 -5.85 -7.51 10.55
C LEU A 554 -6.92 -6.42 10.51
N ILE A 555 -6.71 -5.34 11.25
CA ILE A 555 -7.62 -4.19 11.31
C ILE A 555 -6.89 -2.99 10.72
N GLY A 556 -7.42 -2.38 9.66
CA GLY A 556 -6.86 -1.16 9.08
C GLY A 556 -7.63 0.09 9.48
N PHE A 557 -6.99 1.24 9.42
CA PHE A 557 -7.64 2.55 9.58
C PHE A 557 -7.63 3.35 8.28
N THR A 558 -8.58 4.27 8.11
CA THR A 558 -8.65 5.18 6.96
C THR A 558 -9.14 6.55 7.40
N THR A 559 -8.72 7.60 6.69
CA THR A 559 -9.21 8.98 6.89
C THR A 559 -9.34 9.71 5.56
N TYR A 560 -10.41 10.48 5.41
CA TYR A 560 -10.65 11.26 4.20
C TYR A 560 -9.83 12.54 4.16
N SER A 561 -9.77 13.29 5.27
CA SER A 561 -9.05 14.57 5.34
C SER A 561 -8.64 14.93 6.78
N GLY A 562 -7.93 16.04 6.96
CA GLY A 562 -7.61 16.55 8.31
C GLY A 562 -6.20 17.09 8.42
N THR A 563 -5.55 16.82 9.55
CA THR A 563 -4.13 17.14 9.77
C THR A 563 -3.34 15.93 10.25
N VAL A 564 -2.04 15.95 10.00
CA VAL A 564 -1.10 14.88 10.34
C VAL A 564 0.23 15.46 10.81
N THR A 565 0.88 14.84 11.79
CA THR A 565 2.27 15.11 12.14
C THR A 565 3.20 14.30 11.24
N ALA A 566 3.95 14.98 10.37
CA ALA A 566 4.88 14.33 9.45
C ALA A 566 6.03 15.28 9.09
N ALA A 567 7.14 14.75 8.60
CA ALA A 567 8.22 15.56 8.05
C ALA A 567 8.04 15.77 6.54
N SER A 568 8.68 16.80 5.99
CA SER A 568 8.83 16.97 4.53
C SER A 568 9.91 16.06 3.93
N ASP A 569 10.94 15.74 4.72
CA ASP A 569 12.13 14.99 4.29
C ASP A 569 12.58 13.98 5.35
N TRP A 570 13.32 12.96 4.91
CA TRP A 570 13.91 11.99 5.82
C TRP A 570 14.90 12.68 6.78
N GLY A 571 14.75 12.45 8.09
CA GLY A 571 15.54 13.15 9.11
C GLY A 571 15.09 14.60 9.36
N GLY A 572 13.99 15.04 8.74
CA GLY A 572 13.41 16.36 8.98
C GLY A 572 12.74 16.49 10.35
N ILE A 573 12.37 17.72 10.70
CA ILE A 573 11.62 18.01 11.93
C ILE A 573 10.14 17.59 11.79
N ALA A 574 9.48 17.37 12.92
CA ALA A 574 8.03 17.16 12.95
C ALA A 574 7.31 18.46 12.55
N GLU A 575 6.43 18.37 11.56
CA GLU A 575 5.56 19.46 11.10
C GLU A 575 4.10 19.04 11.24
N ARG A 576 3.21 19.99 11.56
CA ARG A 576 1.78 19.77 11.45
C ARG A 576 1.35 20.10 10.02
N LYS A 577 0.87 19.12 9.27
CA LYS A 577 0.58 19.22 7.84
C LYS A 577 -0.89 18.94 7.55
N VAL A 578 -1.46 19.60 6.54
CA VAL A 578 -2.85 19.38 6.10
C VAL A 578 -2.92 18.18 5.17
N VAL A 579 -3.71 17.18 5.57
CA VAL A 579 -4.06 16.04 4.73
C VAL A 579 -5.09 16.50 3.70
N ARG A 580 -4.77 16.32 2.40
CA ARG A 580 -5.71 16.72 1.33
C ARG A 580 -6.96 15.82 1.40
N PRO A 581 -8.12 16.27 0.89
CA PRO A 581 -9.23 15.37 0.62
C PRO A 581 -8.75 14.14 -0.16
N ALA A 582 -9.33 12.97 0.12
CA ALA A 582 -8.91 11.75 -0.54
C ALA A 582 -9.17 11.79 -2.04
N LEU A 583 -8.40 11.00 -2.79
CA LEU A 583 -8.51 10.97 -4.24
C LEU A 583 -9.76 10.22 -4.69
N ASN A 584 -10.31 10.63 -5.84
CA ASN A 584 -11.44 9.93 -6.42
C ASN A 584 -11.09 8.46 -6.75
N GLY A 585 -12.03 7.56 -6.53
CA GLY A 585 -11.85 6.11 -6.66
C GLY A 585 -11.14 5.45 -5.48
N SER A 586 -10.88 6.18 -4.39
CA SER A 586 -10.24 5.64 -3.19
C SER A 586 -11.22 4.95 -2.23
N VAL A 587 -10.66 4.17 -1.30
CA VAL A 587 -11.41 3.61 -0.16
C VAL A 587 -11.89 4.74 0.74
N GLU A 588 -11.04 5.74 0.95
CA GLU A 588 -11.33 6.90 1.77
C GLU A 588 -12.46 7.76 1.18
N GLU A 589 -12.50 7.96 -0.15
CA GLU A 589 -13.63 8.64 -0.82
C GLU A 589 -14.93 7.84 -0.67
N LEU A 590 -14.88 6.51 -0.90
CA LEU A 590 -16.05 5.66 -0.70
C LEU A 590 -16.62 5.79 0.71
N PHE A 591 -15.73 5.82 1.71
CA PHE A 591 -16.13 5.92 3.11
C PHE A 591 -16.56 7.33 3.49
N HIS A 592 -16.06 8.37 2.83
CA HIS A 592 -16.55 9.75 2.97
C HIS A 592 -18.00 9.91 2.48
N GLU A 593 -18.40 9.16 1.45
CA GLU A 593 -19.77 9.16 0.93
C GLU A 593 -20.79 8.45 1.84
N VAL A 594 -20.32 7.70 2.85
CA VAL A 594 -21.18 7.04 3.83
C VAL A 594 -21.75 8.09 4.78
N GLU A 595 -23.05 8.01 5.10
CA GLU A 595 -23.75 8.99 5.96
C GLU A 595 -23.31 8.99 7.45
N ARG A 596 -22.16 8.38 7.76
CA ARG A 596 -21.61 8.22 9.10
C ARG A 596 -20.13 8.62 9.08
N PRO A 597 -19.71 9.58 9.93
CA PRO A 597 -18.33 10.07 9.90
C PRO A 597 -17.32 9.08 10.49
N GLU A 598 -17.78 8.20 11.39
CA GLU A 598 -16.90 7.32 12.17
C GLU A 598 -17.53 5.93 12.33
N PHE A 599 -16.93 4.92 11.69
CA PHE A 599 -17.53 3.59 11.63
C PHE A 599 -16.51 2.46 11.42
N LEU A 600 -16.93 1.25 11.76
CA LEU A 600 -16.29 -0.02 11.42
C LEU A 600 -17.07 -0.69 10.28
N VAL A 601 -16.36 -1.21 9.27
CA VAL A 601 -16.94 -2.07 8.24
C VAL A 601 -16.14 -3.37 8.11
N ALA A 602 -16.85 -4.50 8.09
CA ALA A 602 -16.25 -5.82 7.96
C ALA A 602 -17.22 -6.80 7.31
N ALA A 603 -16.74 -7.59 6.35
CA ALA A 603 -17.55 -8.65 5.73
C ALA A 603 -17.96 -9.74 6.74
N ALA A 604 -17.19 -9.90 7.82
CA ALA A 604 -17.49 -10.81 8.93
C ALA A 604 -18.73 -10.37 9.73
N ILE A 605 -18.95 -9.06 9.90
CA ILE A 605 -20.10 -8.50 10.61
C ILE A 605 -21.32 -8.45 9.67
N SER A 606 -21.11 -8.03 8.43
CA SER A 606 -22.18 -8.00 7.43
C SER A 606 -21.66 -8.44 6.07
N ARG A 607 -22.14 -9.60 5.61
CA ARG A 607 -21.79 -10.15 4.31
C ARG A 607 -22.14 -9.21 3.14
N ALA A 608 -23.07 -8.28 3.34
CA ALA A 608 -23.41 -7.27 2.34
C ALA A 608 -22.23 -6.32 2.03
N ALA A 609 -21.33 -6.11 2.99
CA ALA A 609 -20.14 -5.28 2.80
C ALA A 609 -19.07 -5.94 1.92
N ALA A 610 -19.16 -7.25 1.65
CA ALA A 610 -18.13 -7.97 0.89
C ALA A 610 -17.96 -7.42 -0.53
N GLU A 611 -19.05 -7.22 -1.28
CA GLU A 611 -18.97 -6.74 -2.67
C GLU A 611 -18.35 -5.34 -2.79
N PRO A 612 -18.75 -4.32 -2.00
CA PRO A 612 -18.07 -3.02 -1.99
C PRO A 612 -16.58 -3.10 -1.64
N LEU A 613 -16.21 -3.96 -0.69
CA LEU A 613 -14.84 -4.13 -0.21
C LEU A 613 -13.98 -5.03 -1.12
N ASP A 614 -14.59 -5.82 -1.99
CA ASP A 614 -13.89 -6.64 -2.99
C ASP A 614 -13.55 -5.84 -4.26
N THR A 615 -14.02 -4.60 -4.38
CA THR A 615 -13.69 -3.76 -5.53
C THR A 615 -12.29 -3.15 -5.37
N VAL A 616 -11.46 -3.25 -6.41
CA VAL A 616 -10.12 -2.64 -6.42
C VAL A 616 -10.27 -1.11 -6.35
N ARG A 617 -9.59 -0.49 -5.39
CA ARG A 617 -9.62 0.95 -5.13
C ARG A 617 -8.24 1.46 -4.77
N LEU A 618 -8.05 2.78 -4.88
CA LEU A 618 -6.89 3.43 -4.28
C LEU A 618 -7.01 3.40 -2.75
N ALA A 619 -5.91 3.18 -2.03
CA ALA A 619 -5.86 3.33 -0.58
C ALA A 619 -4.69 4.23 -0.19
N ARG A 620 -4.93 5.11 0.79
CA ARG A 620 -3.93 6.06 1.30
C ARG A 620 -3.01 5.38 2.32
N ALA A 621 -1.72 5.69 2.24
CA ALA A 621 -0.69 5.30 3.20
C ALA A 621 0.30 6.46 3.38
N ILE A 622 0.14 7.24 4.44
CA ILE A 622 1.03 8.36 4.77
C ILE A 622 2.05 7.87 5.79
N GLY A 623 3.30 7.69 5.37
CA GLY A 623 4.38 7.34 6.30
C GLY A 623 4.81 8.49 7.20
N VAL A 624 6.07 8.42 7.64
CA VAL A 624 6.71 9.45 8.48
C VAL A 624 7.03 10.73 7.69
N ILE A 625 7.01 10.63 6.36
CA ILE A 625 7.13 11.74 5.41
C ILE A 625 5.79 11.92 4.73
N TYR A 626 5.34 13.17 4.61
CA TYR A 626 4.14 13.51 3.84
C TYR A 626 4.42 14.69 2.93
N ARG A 627 4.16 14.51 1.63
CA ARG A 627 4.35 15.52 0.57
C ARG A 627 3.05 15.63 -0.23
N PRO A 628 2.18 16.61 0.09
CA PRO A 628 0.90 16.78 -0.59
C PRO A 628 1.04 16.94 -2.11
N GLU A 629 2.16 17.53 -2.57
CA GLU A 629 2.42 17.82 -3.98
C GLU A 629 2.56 16.55 -4.83
N THR A 630 2.99 15.44 -4.23
CA THR A 630 3.23 14.15 -4.88
C THR A 630 2.34 13.04 -4.32
N GLU A 631 1.21 13.40 -3.70
CA GLU A 631 0.42 12.48 -2.88
C GLU A 631 -0.02 11.23 -3.65
N ARG A 632 -0.54 11.38 -4.87
CA ARG A 632 -0.94 10.26 -5.72
C ARG A 632 0.21 9.29 -6.01
N GLN A 633 1.42 9.79 -6.21
CA GLN A 633 2.58 8.95 -6.57
C GLN A 633 3.24 8.30 -5.35
N SER A 634 3.19 8.96 -4.20
CA SER A 634 4.01 8.58 -3.03
C SER A 634 3.22 7.97 -1.86
N HIS A 635 1.92 8.25 -1.77
CA HIS A 635 1.08 7.90 -0.61
C HIS A 635 -0.20 7.15 -0.99
N TYR A 636 -0.30 6.66 -2.23
CA TYR A 636 -1.43 5.85 -2.70
C TYR A 636 -0.97 4.61 -3.45
N TYR A 637 -1.72 3.54 -3.26
CA TYR A 637 -1.54 2.29 -3.98
C TYR A 637 -2.89 1.59 -4.19
N HIS A 638 -3.01 0.73 -5.20
CA HIS A 638 -4.23 -0.05 -5.42
C HIS A 638 -4.34 -1.23 -4.48
N VAL A 639 -5.54 -1.45 -3.94
CA VAL A 639 -5.86 -2.51 -2.99
C VAL A 639 -7.23 -3.10 -3.27
N ARG A 640 -7.43 -4.35 -2.86
CA ARG A 640 -8.74 -4.95 -2.61
C ARG A 640 -9.00 -4.95 -1.09
N PRO A 641 -9.77 -4.00 -0.55
CA PRO A 641 -9.91 -3.79 0.90
C PRO A 641 -10.29 -5.04 1.70
N GLY A 642 -11.27 -5.81 1.21
CA GLY A 642 -11.82 -7.00 1.87
C GLY A 642 -10.85 -8.18 1.94
N ASP A 643 -9.87 -8.24 1.04
CA ASP A 643 -8.80 -9.24 1.07
C ASP A 643 -7.61 -8.75 1.91
N GLN A 644 -7.38 -7.43 1.93
CA GLN A 644 -6.26 -6.83 2.66
C GLN A 644 -6.48 -6.88 4.18
N TYR A 645 -7.69 -6.62 4.66
CA TYR A 645 -8.03 -6.54 6.09
C TYR A 645 -9.26 -7.38 6.45
N ASP A 646 -9.32 -7.85 7.70
CA ASP A 646 -10.54 -8.46 8.24
C ASP A 646 -11.61 -7.40 8.58
N ALA A 647 -11.17 -6.18 8.91
CA ALA A 647 -12.03 -5.02 9.08
C ALA A 647 -11.30 -3.70 8.82
N LEU A 648 -12.07 -2.66 8.48
CA LEU A 648 -11.60 -1.29 8.35
C LEU A 648 -12.37 -0.37 9.29
N ILE A 649 -11.63 0.47 10.01
CA ILE A 649 -12.17 1.59 10.80
C ILE A 649 -11.95 2.88 10.00
N HIS A 650 -13.00 3.65 9.81
CA HIS A 650 -12.95 4.94 9.14
C HIS A 650 -13.22 6.06 10.14
N ILE A 651 -12.42 7.13 10.06
CA ILE A 651 -12.64 8.40 10.75
C ILE A 651 -12.51 9.49 9.68
N ASP A 652 -13.62 10.14 9.34
CA ASP A 652 -13.69 11.05 8.18
C ASP A 652 -12.71 12.22 8.26
N LYS A 653 -12.57 12.80 9.45
CA LYS A 653 -11.68 13.94 9.72
C LYS A 653 -10.82 13.68 10.94
N THR A 654 -9.52 13.84 10.77
CA THR A 654 -8.53 13.54 11.80
C THR A 654 -7.62 14.72 12.13
N THR A 655 -6.95 14.67 13.28
CA THR A 655 -6.04 15.70 13.76
C THR A 655 -4.60 15.18 13.92
N ALA A 656 -3.64 16.11 13.87
CA ALA A 656 -2.23 15.79 13.97
C ALA A 656 -1.86 15.33 15.39
N LEU A 657 -1.13 14.21 15.47
CA LEU A 657 -0.63 13.63 16.70
C LEU A 657 0.37 14.57 17.39
N GLU A 658 0.12 14.89 18.66
CA GLU A 658 0.95 15.81 19.42
C GLU A 658 2.25 15.13 19.93
N PRO A 659 3.43 15.55 19.45
CA PRO A 659 4.71 15.05 19.97
C PRO A 659 4.93 15.52 21.41
N LEU A 660 5.68 14.77 22.22
CA LEU A 660 6.03 15.20 23.59
C LEU A 660 6.89 16.47 23.60
N GLU A 661 7.70 16.68 22.57
CA GLU A 661 8.51 17.88 22.37
C GLU A 661 8.06 18.66 21.12
N PRO A 662 6.96 19.44 21.18
CA PRO A 662 6.50 20.22 20.04
C PRO A 662 7.49 21.33 19.69
N THR A 663 7.84 21.43 18.41
CA THR A 663 8.71 22.50 17.90
C THR A 663 7.91 23.74 17.54
N SER A 664 8.56 24.90 17.45
CA SER A 664 7.90 26.13 16.98
C SER A 664 7.31 25.99 15.56
N VAL A 665 7.90 25.14 14.71
CA VAL A 665 7.38 24.84 13.37
C VAL A 665 6.12 23.99 13.44
N TRP A 666 6.08 23.00 14.35
CA TRP A 666 4.88 22.21 14.59
C TRP A 666 3.73 23.08 15.12
N VAL A 667 4.02 23.97 16.07
CA VAL A 667 3.05 24.93 16.61
C VAL A 667 2.58 25.91 15.52
N ALA A 668 3.48 26.45 14.70
CA ALA A 668 3.11 27.38 13.62
C ALA A 668 2.24 26.75 12.51
N GLY A 669 2.19 25.42 12.45
CA GLY A 669 1.25 24.68 11.59
C GLY A 669 -0.21 24.77 12.05
N GLU A 670 -0.49 25.33 13.24
CA GLU A 670 -1.77 26.01 13.50
C GLU A 670 -1.82 27.24 12.60
N THR A 671 -2.55 27.19 11.49
CA THR A 671 -3.09 28.44 10.94
C THR A 671 -3.86 29.12 12.08
N PRO A 672 -3.48 30.34 12.51
CA PRO A 672 -4.25 31.03 13.53
C PRO A 672 -5.68 31.16 13.04
N GLU A 673 -6.67 30.74 13.85
CA GLU A 673 -8.02 31.24 13.66
C GLU A 673 -7.92 32.77 13.64
N THR A 674 -8.25 33.34 12.47
CA THR A 674 -8.58 34.75 12.22
C THR A 674 -8.05 35.77 13.24
N TYR A 675 -7.14 36.63 12.78
CA TYR A 675 -6.86 37.96 13.33
C TYR A 675 -8.04 38.53 14.14
N PRO A 676 -7.87 38.97 15.40
CA PRO A 676 -8.93 39.65 16.10
C PRO A 676 -9.26 40.96 15.38
N THR A 677 -10.45 41.05 14.82
CA THR A 677 -11.03 42.34 14.43
C THR A 677 -11.28 43.15 15.70
N GLY A 678 -10.44 44.16 15.95
CA GLY A 678 -10.71 45.14 17.00
C GLY A 678 -9.50 45.96 17.41
N LEU A 679 -9.25 47.03 16.67
CA LEU A 679 -8.94 48.36 17.22
C LEU A 679 -9.58 49.43 16.33
#